data_AF-A0A930TG15-F1
#
_entry.id   AF-A0A930TG15-F1
#
_cell.length_a   1.000
_cell.length_b   1.000
_cell.length_c   1.000
_cell.angle_alpha   90.00
_cell.angle_beta   90.00
_cell.angle_gamma   90.00
#
_symmetry.space_group_name_H-M   'P 1'
#
loop_
_entity.id
_entity.type
_entity.pdbx_description
1 polymer ?
#
loop_
_entity_poly.entity_id
_entity_poly.type
_entity_poly.pdbx_seq_one_letter_code
_entity_poly.pdbx_strand_id
1 'polypeptide(L)'
;MSTQIHVTSTSFQLQILHASDFEAGIPALDDAPRFSAVLNRLKTDPNLPSNVTANTLILSSGDNYIPGAFLNASSDASLNNIGGLGTGTSVIGRGDIGILNALGIQASALGNHEFDLGVRQVRDIIRTSGGNPGTNFPYLSTNLNFQPEITAGNLSASDLATNQTTAEASTIKGKLAKSTVITLPGNDGVAGTADDQKIGIVGATTPTLPSISSSGSIIVTPSNPTNYAALAAEIQSTVDIIKAQGINKIILLSHMQQLNIERDELAPRLRDVDIIIAGGSHTLLSDANDILRTGDTSRGSYPVVKTAADGKPILVVNTDSNYKYVGRLVAEFDNDGVIDVTKLDNRISGAYATDEAGVDRVYGSDVNPREKADPRVVAITDGIRNVIAGKDNVITGRSSVFLNGTREDVRTRETNFGNLTADANLWQARQIDPTVLISLKNGGGIRDNIGVIEAAPGAVDANDVRRLPTQPNPLAPNKQTGDISQLDNENALRFNNALTLVTVTAQQLKLIMEHGVAGTRPGSTPGQFPQVAGLNFSFDPSKTAIAFNNTTGEVATQGERVRSLTVLNADGSPLDLVVQDGKLIGDPNRTFRMVTLNFLAGNTNANVLGGDSYPFPKFIRDNPTLANRVDLLGETGDLTNGDLNRNGRIDTPVSIAPGSFTFANPGTEQDAFAEYMKAEFGTRPFSIPDLGYRPDNPRIINLTGSNTTRNADNSLTLSGNTNLRFTITGIASTRVNELGVFAVDDEQNRIDGIAPGAAGYTQAALSRGRVIFSALANNPQGYNPTQISRILSGLNNGSRLSFYLVQNGTTDGVLAGQNSNVLFGSTAVQGSTLGTNSYQLSFRDDQANSVFNNLVVKVENTSQTVPLGTGLQGQQQRELIDLRGIRGSVKADFTVNREAAFNNLVGFYKVADANGGIDINGDGKADITPGQAGYAQAAMNARVTDVNLSVANQGTANINDKLLAGGSIYAPFLLTDGRTIEQVIAGQTDRAYFVFGAANPDKVDHVRLLGDNTFGFEDLFGGGDFDFNDVIVKANLSIV
;
A
#
# COMPACT_ATOMS: atom_id res chain seq x y z
N MET A 1 64.89 -34.87 46.09
CA MET A 1 64.21 -35.17 44.80
C MET A 1 62.86 -34.49 44.86
N SER A 2 62.65 -33.43 44.08
CA SER A 2 61.37 -32.71 43.98
C SER A 2 60.75 -33.09 42.64
N THR A 3 59.65 -33.83 42.68
CA THR A 3 58.87 -34.24 41.51
C THR A 3 58.04 -33.05 41.02
N GLN A 4 58.43 -32.49 39.88
CA GLN A 4 57.58 -31.58 39.09
C GLN A 4 56.34 -32.35 38.65
N ILE A 5 55.17 -31.89 39.08
CA ILE A 5 53.87 -32.29 38.53
C ILE A 5 53.75 -31.60 37.17
N HIS A 6 53.77 -32.39 36.10
CA HIS A 6 53.43 -31.95 34.75
C HIS A 6 51.90 -31.75 34.71
N VAL A 7 51.44 -30.51 34.79
CA VAL A 7 50.04 -30.18 34.50
C VAL A 7 49.91 -30.24 32.98
N THR A 8 49.33 -31.32 32.46
CA THR A 8 48.93 -31.41 31.05
C THR A 8 47.86 -30.36 30.78
N SER A 9 48.09 -29.47 29.81
CA SER A 9 47.10 -28.47 29.39
C SER A 9 45.87 -29.18 28.82
N THR A 10 44.71 -29.00 29.43
CA THR A 10 43.44 -29.56 28.93
C THR A 10 42.73 -28.55 28.04
N SER A 11 43.09 -28.53 26.75
CA SER A 11 42.43 -27.71 25.72
C SER A 11 40.96 -28.09 25.51
N PHE A 12 40.08 -27.10 25.31
CA PHE A 12 38.64 -27.31 25.10
C PHE A 12 38.27 -27.26 23.61
N GLN A 13 37.63 -28.32 23.10
CA GLN A 13 37.13 -28.34 21.72
C GLN A 13 35.62 -28.14 21.68
N LEU A 14 35.20 -27.21 20.83
CA LEU A 14 33.83 -26.82 20.59
C LEU A 14 33.41 -27.18 19.17
N GLN A 15 32.26 -27.84 19.02
CA GLN A 15 31.58 -27.95 17.72
C GLN A 15 30.45 -26.92 17.65
N ILE A 16 30.38 -26.20 16.55
CA ILE A 16 29.26 -25.32 16.21
C ILE A 16 28.65 -25.80 14.91
N LEU A 17 27.37 -26.16 14.96
CA LEU A 17 26.52 -26.36 13.80
C LEU A 17 25.68 -25.09 13.64
N HIS A 18 25.74 -24.44 12.49
CA HIS A 18 25.06 -23.16 12.30
C HIS A 18 24.42 -23.05 10.93
N ALA A 19 23.46 -22.14 10.87
CA ALA A 19 22.85 -21.65 9.64
C ALA A 19 22.31 -20.24 9.89
N SER A 20 21.91 -19.59 8.81
CA SER A 20 21.21 -18.31 8.77
C SER A 20 20.23 -18.37 7.61
N ASP A 21 19.35 -17.38 7.49
CA ASP A 21 18.55 -17.16 6.28
C ASP A 21 17.74 -18.42 5.91
N PHE A 22 17.07 -19.01 6.91
CA PHE A 22 16.25 -20.21 6.70
C PHE A 22 15.13 -19.94 5.69
N GLU A 23 14.48 -18.76 5.80
CA GLU A 23 13.61 -18.17 4.77
C GLU A 23 12.75 -19.20 4.03
N ALA A 24 12.00 -20.02 4.78
CA ALA A 24 11.40 -21.22 4.20
C ALA A 24 10.49 -20.87 3.02
N GLY A 25 10.84 -21.37 1.84
CA GLY A 25 10.03 -21.32 0.62
C GLY A 25 9.51 -22.71 0.24
N ILE A 26 8.96 -22.85 -0.96
CA ILE A 26 8.54 -24.17 -1.50
C ILE A 26 9.70 -25.19 -1.48
N PRO A 27 10.95 -24.84 -1.87
CA PRO A 27 12.07 -25.79 -1.80
C PRO A 27 12.35 -26.33 -0.38
N ALA A 28 12.02 -25.57 0.67
CA ALA A 28 12.23 -26.00 2.06
C ALA A 28 11.39 -27.23 2.45
N LEU A 29 10.34 -27.57 1.70
CA LEU A 29 9.55 -28.78 1.91
C LEU A 29 10.37 -30.07 1.69
N ASP A 30 11.44 -29.99 0.90
CA ASP A 30 12.40 -31.07 0.67
C ASP A 30 13.74 -30.79 1.36
N ASP A 31 14.19 -29.53 1.35
CA ASP A 31 15.48 -29.16 1.92
C ASP A 31 15.51 -29.15 3.45
N ALA A 32 14.43 -28.79 4.15
CA ALA A 32 14.44 -28.82 5.62
C ALA A 32 14.55 -30.26 6.21
N PRO A 33 13.87 -31.29 5.67
CA PRO A 33 14.11 -32.68 6.06
C PRO A 33 15.54 -33.13 5.79
N ARG A 34 16.12 -32.78 4.62
CA ARG A 34 17.51 -33.15 4.32
C ARG A 34 18.52 -32.41 5.20
N PHE A 35 18.29 -31.13 5.49
CA PHE A 35 19.05 -30.37 6.48
C PHE A 35 18.98 -31.03 7.85
N SER A 36 17.80 -31.46 8.28
CA SER A 36 17.63 -32.19 9.53
C SER A 36 18.42 -33.51 9.56
N ALA A 37 18.45 -34.26 8.46
CA ALA A 37 19.23 -35.49 8.34
C ALA A 37 20.74 -35.22 8.45
N VAL A 38 21.26 -34.23 7.72
CA VAL A 38 22.68 -33.83 7.80
C VAL A 38 23.01 -33.36 9.21
N LEU A 39 22.20 -32.48 9.79
CA LEU A 39 22.40 -31.97 11.15
C LEU A 39 22.42 -33.12 12.18
N ASN A 40 21.47 -34.06 12.12
CA ASN A 40 21.43 -35.22 13.02
C ASN A 40 22.69 -36.07 12.90
N ARG A 41 23.21 -36.25 11.69
CA ARG A 41 24.43 -37.01 11.47
C ARG A 41 25.66 -36.33 12.09
N LEU A 42 25.78 -35.00 11.94
CA LEU A 42 26.89 -34.22 12.47
C LEU A 42 26.88 -34.10 14.00
N LYS A 43 25.70 -34.09 14.63
CA LYS A 43 25.57 -34.13 16.10
C LYS A 43 26.17 -35.39 16.72
N THR A 44 26.12 -36.51 16.00
CA THR A 44 26.60 -37.81 16.46
C THR A 44 27.70 -38.35 15.55
N ASP A 45 28.56 -37.47 15.03
CA ASP A 45 29.61 -37.86 14.09
C ASP A 45 30.65 -38.78 14.78
N PRO A 46 30.78 -40.06 14.38
CA PRO A 46 31.70 -41.02 14.98
C PRO A 46 33.15 -40.70 14.67
N ASN A 47 33.42 -39.78 13.73
CA ASN A 47 34.76 -39.32 13.42
C ASN A 47 35.25 -38.23 14.40
N LEU A 48 34.37 -37.70 15.24
CA LEU A 48 34.74 -36.80 16.32
C LEU A 48 34.79 -37.53 17.66
N PRO A 49 35.71 -37.12 18.56
CA PRO A 49 35.69 -37.58 19.95
C PRO A 49 34.35 -37.26 20.62
N SER A 50 33.88 -38.17 21.49
CA SER A 50 32.56 -38.05 22.12
C SER A 50 32.39 -36.79 22.96
N ASN A 51 33.46 -36.31 23.59
CA ASN A 51 33.45 -35.04 24.33
C ASN A 51 33.24 -33.83 23.39
N VAL A 52 33.78 -33.85 22.17
CA VAL A 52 33.54 -32.79 21.18
C VAL A 52 32.09 -32.80 20.71
N THR A 53 31.53 -33.98 20.42
CA THR A 53 30.11 -34.08 20.05
C THR A 53 29.17 -33.70 21.22
N ALA A 54 29.57 -33.94 22.46
CA ALA A 54 28.84 -33.48 23.65
C ALA A 54 28.90 -31.94 23.79
N ASN A 55 29.98 -31.31 23.32
CA ASN A 55 30.16 -29.85 23.24
C ASN A 55 29.67 -29.28 21.90
N THR A 56 28.47 -29.67 21.47
CA THR A 56 27.87 -29.13 20.23
C THR A 56 26.92 -27.98 20.53
N LEU A 57 27.13 -26.84 19.87
CA LEU A 57 26.17 -25.75 19.75
C LEU A 57 25.43 -25.80 18.42
N ILE A 58 24.14 -25.45 18.43
CA ILE A 58 23.30 -25.32 17.24
C ILE A 58 22.69 -23.92 17.25
N LEU A 59 23.16 -23.05 16.34
CA LEU A 59 22.90 -21.61 16.40
C LEU A 59 22.32 -21.10 15.07
N SER A 60 21.47 -20.08 15.16
CA SER A 60 20.96 -19.35 13.99
C SER A 60 21.40 -17.88 14.01
N SER A 61 21.75 -17.33 12.85
CA SER A 61 22.04 -15.90 12.72
C SER A 61 20.90 -15.08 12.12
N GLY A 62 19.64 -15.48 12.29
CA GLY A 62 18.45 -14.68 11.93
C GLY A 62 17.86 -15.03 10.57
N ASP A 63 16.78 -14.33 10.20
CA ASP A 63 15.91 -14.63 9.06
C ASP A 63 15.42 -16.08 9.06
N ASN A 64 14.91 -16.47 10.23
CA ASN A 64 14.38 -17.80 10.50
C ASN A 64 13.09 -18.10 9.71
N TYR A 65 12.44 -17.06 9.19
CA TYR A 65 11.22 -17.15 8.40
C TYR A 65 11.07 -15.91 7.51
N ILE A 66 10.35 -16.04 6.40
CA ILE A 66 10.07 -14.95 5.46
C ILE A 66 8.60 -15.02 5.00
N PRO A 67 7.92 -13.89 4.77
CA PRO A 67 6.59 -13.89 4.16
C PRO A 67 6.57 -14.63 2.82
N GLY A 68 5.63 -15.57 2.70
CA GLY A 68 5.51 -16.40 1.51
C GLY A 68 4.54 -17.54 1.73
N ALA A 69 4.36 -18.38 0.69
CA ALA A 69 3.40 -19.49 0.71
C ALA A 69 3.63 -20.46 1.88
N PHE A 70 4.90 -20.73 2.23
CA PHE A 70 5.27 -21.61 3.34
C PHE A 70 4.84 -21.04 4.70
N LEU A 71 5.32 -19.83 5.03
CA LEU A 71 4.98 -19.11 6.26
C LEU A 71 3.46 -19.01 6.43
N ASN A 72 2.76 -18.70 5.35
CA ASN A 72 1.32 -18.54 5.33
C ASN A 72 0.58 -19.86 5.58
N ALA A 73 0.90 -20.89 4.81
CA ALA A 73 0.32 -22.22 4.97
C ALA A 73 0.57 -22.81 6.36
N SER A 74 1.65 -22.41 7.04
CA SER A 74 1.96 -22.89 8.38
C SER A 74 0.88 -22.56 9.44
N SER A 75 0.05 -21.55 9.19
CA SER A 75 -1.07 -21.19 10.08
C SER A 75 -2.35 -22.01 9.87
N ASP A 76 -2.39 -22.90 8.88
CA ASP A 76 -3.60 -23.65 8.58
C ASP A 76 -3.99 -24.60 9.73
N ALA A 77 -5.29 -24.70 10.03
CA ALA A 77 -5.79 -25.49 11.14
C ALA A 77 -5.53 -27.00 10.99
N SER A 78 -5.35 -27.52 9.77
CA SER A 78 -4.97 -28.92 9.54
C SER A 78 -3.59 -29.29 10.10
N LEU A 79 -2.74 -28.29 10.37
CA LEU A 79 -1.44 -28.48 11.03
C LEU A 79 -1.52 -28.61 12.56
N ASN A 80 -2.72 -28.52 13.15
CA ASN A 80 -2.88 -28.74 14.59
C ASN A 80 -2.46 -30.16 14.97
N ASN A 81 -1.64 -30.29 16.02
CA ASN A 81 -1.00 -31.55 16.47
C ASN A 81 0.00 -32.18 15.48
N ILE A 82 0.37 -31.51 14.39
CA ILE A 82 1.38 -32.01 13.46
C ILE A 82 2.78 -31.62 13.94
N GLY A 83 3.69 -32.59 14.10
CA GLY A 83 5.10 -32.33 14.41
C GLY A 83 5.37 -31.50 15.67
N GLY A 84 4.49 -31.55 16.67
CA GLY A 84 4.64 -30.77 17.90
C GLY A 84 4.06 -29.35 17.84
N LEU A 85 3.35 -29.00 16.76
CA LEU A 85 2.52 -27.80 16.71
C LEU A 85 1.31 -27.96 17.63
N GLY A 86 0.98 -26.90 18.38
CA GLY A 86 -0.10 -26.93 19.37
C GLY A 86 -1.51 -27.02 18.77
N THR A 87 -2.51 -27.06 19.64
CA THR A 87 -3.94 -26.92 19.28
C THR A 87 -4.45 -25.53 19.63
N GLY A 88 -5.41 -25.02 18.86
CA GLY A 88 -6.04 -23.71 19.10
C GLY A 88 -5.79 -22.72 17.96
N THR A 89 -5.77 -21.43 18.30
CA THR A 89 -5.70 -20.32 17.34
C THR A 89 -4.31 -20.18 16.72
N SER A 90 -4.08 -20.82 15.58
CA SER A 90 -2.81 -20.80 14.86
C SER A 90 -2.18 -19.40 14.71
N VAL A 91 -0.86 -19.35 14.91
CA VAL A 91 -0.02 -18.18 14.59
C VAL A 91 0.69 -18.44 13.27
N ILE A 92 0.81 -17.42 12.42
CA ILE A 92 1.57 -17.49 11.17
C ILE A 92 3.06 -17.70 11.46
N GLY A 93 3.71 -18.55 10.67
CA GLY A 93 5.10 -18.97 10.85
C GLY A 93 5.33 -20.00 11.97
N ARG A 94 4.26 -20.54 12.57
CA ARG A 94 4.41 -21.60 13.60
C ARG A 94 5.12 -22.84 13.08
N GLY A 95 4.99 -23.14 11.79
CA GLY A 95 5.64 -24.26 11.13
C GLY A 95 7.15 -24.09 11.07
N ASP A 96 7.62 -22.90 10.68
CA ASP A 96 9.02 -22.49 10.70
C ASP A 96 9.60 -22.66 12.11
N ILE A 97 8.94 -22.09 13.13
CA ILE A 97 9.38 -22.23 14.52
C ILE A 97 9.33 -23.68 15.01
N GLY A 98 8.33 -24.45 14.62
CA GLY A 98 8.24 -25.88 14.91
C GLY A 98 9.42 -26.66 14.33
N ILE A 99 9.83 -26.36 13.09
CA ILE A 99 11.02 -26.95 12.45
C ILE A 99 12.28 -26.55 13.21
N LEU A 100 12.49 -25.26 13.51
CA LEU A 100 13.69 -24.81 14.24
C LEU A 100 13.79 -25.39 15.65
N ASN A 101 12.65 -25.51 16.34
CA ASN A 101 12.56 -26.21 17.62
C ASN A 101 12.94 -27.69 17.50
N ALA A 102 12.55 -28.35 16.41
CA ALA A 102 12.90 -29.75 16.16
C ALA A 102 14.37 -29.94 15.76
N LEU A 103 14.93 -29.00 14.98
CA LEU A 103 16.36 -28.95 14.68
C LEU A 103 17.21 -28.72 15.94
N GLY A 104 16.63 -28.11 16.97
CA GLY A 104 17.27 -27.89 18.27
C GLY A 104 18.12 -26.62 18.31
N ILE A 105 17.70 -25.56 17.60
CA ILE A 105 18.31 -24.23 17.72
C ILE A 105 18.31 -23.80 19.19
N GLN A 106 19.47 -23.34 19.68
CA GLN A 106 19.68 -22.97 21.08
C GLN A 106 19.64 -21.46 21.33
N ALA A 107 19.96 -20.66 20.30
CA ALA A 107 19.84 -19.21 20.28
C ALA A 107 19.79 -18.72 18.82
N SER A 108 19.14 -17.59 18.58
CA SER A 108 19.09 -16.95 17.27
C SER A 108 19.38 -15.45 17.37
N ALA A 109 20.13 -14.89 16.43
CA ALA A 109 20.03 -13.45 16.19
C ALA A 109 18.66 -13.09 15.60
N LEU A 110 18.27 -11.81 15.70
CA LEU A 110 17.20 -11.23 14.89
C LEU A 110 17.76 -10.74 13.56
N GLY A 111 17.22 -11.21 12.45
CA GLY A 111 17.40 -10.64 11.12
C GLY A 111 16.30 -9.63 10.77
N ASN A 112 16.24 -9.20 9.51
CA ASN A 112 15.22 -8.26 9.05
C ASN A 112 13.88 -8.93 8.80
N HIS A 113 13.83 -10.13 8.24
CA HIS A 113 12.59 -10.79 7.85
C HIS A 113 11.73 -11.21 9.05
N GLU A 114 12.31 -11.29 10.25
CA GLU A 114 11.54 -11.36 11.49
C GLU A 114 10.53 -10.19 11.64
N PHE A 115 10.82 -9.03 11.07
CA PHE A 115 10.04 -7.80 11.25
C PHE A 115 9.11 -7.47 10.08
N ASP A 116 9.06 -8.27 9.01
CA ASP A 116 8.30 -7.92 7.80
C ASP A 116 6.80 -7.76 8.07
N LEU A 117 6.25 -8.61 8.94
CA LEU A 117 4.86 -8.54 9.39
C LEU A 117 4.69 -7.66 10.65
N GLY A 118 5.76 -6.98 11.06
CA GLY A 118 5.85 -6.06 12.18
C GLY A 118 6.11 -6.71 13.54
N VAL A 119 6.43 -5.89 14.54
CA VAL A 119 6.86 -6.32 15.89
C VAL A 119 5.85 -7.23 16.61
N ARG A 120 4.54 -7.07 16.36
CA ARG A 120 3.51 -7.96 16.94
C ARG A 120 3.67 -9.40 16.44
N GLN A 121 4.11 -9.60 15.21
CA GLN A 121 4.37 -10.93 14.69
C GLN A 121 5.53 -11.60 15.43
N VAL A 122 6.64 -10.88 15.66
CA VAL A 122 7.77 -11.38 16.47
C VAL A 122 7.28 -11.85 17.84
N ARG A 123 6.48 -11.02 18.53
CA ARG A 123 5.86 -11.37 19.82
C ARG A 123 5.03 -12.65 19.74
N ASP A 124 4.17 -12.75 18.73
CA ASP A 124 3.23 -13.86 18.62
C ASP A 124 3.96 -15.18 18.32
N ILE A 125 5.06 -15.13 17.56
CA ILE A 125 5.88 -16.29 17.23
C ILE A 125 6.75 -16.78 18.41
N ILE A 126 7.31 -15.89 19.23
CA ILE A 126 8.16 -16.29 20.37
C ILE A 126 7.34 -16.85 21.52
N ARG A 127 6.07 -16.45 21.65
CA ARG A 127 5.17 -16.89 22.71
C ARG A 127 4.54 -18.24 22.39
N THR A 128 4.58 -19.14 23.35
CA THR A 128 3.66 -20.28 23.36
C THR A 128 2.24 -19.76 23.56
N SER A 129 1.38 -19.95 22.56
CA SER A 129 -0.04 -19.60 22.59
C SER A 129 -0.78 -20.55 21.66
N GLY A 130 -2.09 -20.79 21.87
CA GLY A 130 -2.84 -21.86 21.19
C GLY A 130 -2.44 -22.06 19.73
N GLY A 131 -2.09 -23.26 19.32
CA GLY A 131 -1.59 -23.55 17.97
C GLY A 131 -0.09 -23.27 17.74
N ASN A 132 0.52 -22.29 18.41
CA ASN A 132 1.94 -21.93 18.28
C ASN A 132 2.81 -22.59 19.37
N PRO A 133 3.88 -23.32 19.00
CA PRO A 133 4.79 -23.90 20.00
C PRO A 133 5.58 -22.83 20.78
N GLY A 134 5.77 -21.62 20.24
CA GLY A 134 6.74 -20.65 20.76
C GLY A 134 8.18 -21.08 20.46
N THR A 135 9.16 -20.19 20.62
CA THR A 135 10.56 -20.56 20.40
C THR A 135 11.15 -21.27 21.62
N ASN A 136 11.84 -22.39 21.40
CA ASN A 136 12.62 -23.08 22.44
C ASN A 136 14.00 -22.45 22.69
N PHE A 137 14.22 -21.27 22.13
CA PHE A 137 15.45 -20.48 22.17
C PHE A 137 15.14 -19.00 22.35
N PRO A 138 16.06 -18.21 22.92
CA PRO A 138 15.97 -16.76 22.90
C PRO A 138 16.37 -16.17 21.53
N TYR A 139 15.73 -15.06 21.19
CA TYR A 139 16.17 -14.17 20.12
C TYR A 139 17.06 -13.07 20.69
N LEU A 140 18.18 -12.78 20.01
CA LEU A 140 19.25 -11.94 20.52
C LEU A 140 19.49 -10.73 19.62
N SER A 141 19.55 -9.54 20.20
CA SER A 141 20.12 -8.36 19.54
C SER A 141 20.52 -7.30 20.57
N THR A 142 21.81 -6.93 20.58
CA THR A 142 22.33 -5.94 21.52
C THR A 142 21.99 -4.52 21.11
N ASN A 143 21.83 -4.26 19.82
CA ASN A 143 21.72 -2.94 19.23
C ASN A 143 20.28 -2.54 18.85
N LEU A 144 19.30 -3.33 19.29
CA LEU A 144 17.88 -3.03 19.22
C LEU A 144 17.32 -2.73 20.61
N ASN A 145 16.60 -1.63 20.75
CA ASN A 145 15.89 -1.26 21.98
C ASN A 145 14.38 -1.29 21.78
N PHE A 146 13.74 -2.25 22.44
CA PHE A 146 12.30 -2.54 22.36
C PHE A 146 11.42 -1.74 23.33
N GLN A 147 11.99 -0.88 24.19
CA GLN A 147 11.21 -0.13 25.17
C GLN A 147 10.06 0.70 24.56
N PRO A 148 10.21 1.37 23.40
CA PRO A 148 9.11 2.08 22.76
C PRO A 148 7.94 1.16 22.36
N GLU A 149 8.22 -0.06 21.92
CA GLU A 149 7.21 -1.04 21.52
C GLU A 149 6.42 -1.59 22.71
N ILE A 150 7.06 -1.67 23.88
CA ILE A 150 6.38 -1.99 25.15
C ILE A 150 5.42 -0.85 25.52
N THR A 151 5.89 0.40 25.44
CA THR A 151 5.06 1.59 25.71
C THR A 151 3.88 1.67 24.75
N ALA A 152 4.07 1.29 23.48
CA ALA A 152 3.03 1.24 22.45
C ALA A 152 2.05 0.05 22.61
N GLY A 153 2.29 -0.87 23.56
CA GLY A 153 1.47 -2.07 23.75
C GLY A 153 1.56 -3.07 22.60
N ASN A 154 2.60 -2.98 21.76
CA ASN A 154 2.92 -3.97 20.74
C ASN A 154 3.67 -5.15 21.36
N LEU A 155 4.57 -4.88 22.32
CA LEU A 155 5.23 -5.85 23.21
C LEU A 155 4.80 -5.64 24.67
N SER A 156 5.19 -6.57 25.53
CA SER A 156 5.08 -6.48 26.98
C SER A 156 6.46 -6.65 27.62
N ALA A 157 6.64 -6.15 28.84
CA ALA A 157 7.90 -6.33 29.58
C ALA A 157 8.26 -7.81 29.79
N SER A 158 7.26 -8.70 29.85
CA SER A 158 7.47 -10.15 29.95
C SER A 158 7.99 -10.80 28.68
N ASP A 159 7.97 -10.13 27.52
CA ASP A 159 8.55 -10.67 26.29
C ASP A 159 10.07 -10.57 26.27
N LEU A 160 10.63 -9.68 27.09
CA LEU A 160 12.07 -9.53 27.27
C LEU A 160 12.52 -10.42 28.43
N ALA A 161 13.75 -10.94 28.34
CA ALA A 161 14.39 -11.58 29.47
C ALA A 161 14.60 -10.56 30.61
N THR A 162 14.44 -10.97 31.87
CA THR A 162 14.74 -10.09 33.02
C THR A 162 16.24 -9.82 33.10
N ASN A 163 17.06 -10.85 32.92
CA ASN A 163 18.49 -10.73 32.68
C ASN A 163 18.74 -10.88 31.18
N GLN A 164 18.98 -9.75 30.50
CA GLN A 164 19.14 -9.73 29.04
C GLN A 164 20.57 -9.97 28.56
N THR A 165 21.53 -10.19 29.46
CA THR A 165 22.95 -10.26 29.09
C THR A 165 23.61 -11.59 29.45
N THR A 166 23.26 -12.17 30.60
CA THR A 166 24.02 -13.29 31.18
C THR A 166 23.13 -14.45 31.64
N ALA A 167 21.83 -14.43 31.29
CA ALA A 167 20.94 -15.53 31.58
C ALA A 167 21.34 -16.78 30.79
N GLU A 168 21.10 -17.96 31.37
CA GLU A 168 21.28 -19.23 30.65
C GLU A 168 20.17 -19.39 29.61
N ALA A 169 20.50 -19.76 28.37
CA ALA A 169 19.55 -19.78 27.24
C ALA A 169 18.33 -20.65 27.52
N SER A 170 18.54 -21.76 28.24
CA SER A 170 17.48 -22.69 28.64
C SER A 170 16.42 -22.06 29.57
N THR A 171 16.75 -20.97 30.25
CA THR A 171 15.87 -20.26 31.20
C THR A 171 15.10 -19.10 30.58
N ILE A 172 15.51 -18.66 29.38
CA ILE A 172 14.92 -17.50 28.67
C ILE A 172 14.39 -17.88 27.28
N LYS A 173 13.91 -19.11 27.12
CA LYS A 173 13.20 -19.55 25.90
C LYS A 173 11.98 -18.66 25.65
N GLY A 174 11.70 -18.37 24.38
CA GLY A 174 10.57 -17.50 24.01
C GLY A 174 10.75 -16.04 24.44
N LYS A 175 12.00 -15.58 24.65
CA LYS A 175 12.32 -14.21 25.06
C LYS A 175 13.21 -13.49 24.05
N LEU A 176 13.11 -12.16 24.09
CA LEU A 176 14.07 -11.23 23.50
C LEU A 176 15.15 -10.89 24.54
N ALA A 177 16.42 -10.89 24.14
CA ALA A 177 17.55 -10.50 24.98
C ALA A 177 18.66 -9.85 24.14
N LYS A 178 19.69 -9.29 24.78
CA LYS A 178 20.90 -8.81 24.09
C LYS A 178 21.87 -9.94 23.81
N SER A 179 22.03 -10.80 24.81
CA SER A 179 22.90 -11.97 24.80
C SER A 179 22.39 -13.03 25.78
N THR A 180 22.98 -14.21 25.71
CA THR A 180 22.70 -15.34 26.59
C THR A 180 23.98 -16.12 26.87
N VAL A 181 23.94 -17.01 27.86
CA VAL A 181 25.00 -17.99 28.14
C VAL A 181 24.49 -19.38 27.80
N ILE A 182 25.37 -20.24 27.27
CA ILE A 182 25.13 -21.67 27.12
C ILE A 182 26.23 -22.43 27.88
N THR A 183 25.83 -23.30 28.80
CA THR A 183 26.75 -24.17 29.53
C THR A 183 26.91 -25.52 28.82
N LEU A 184 28.15 -25.92 28.55
CA LEU A 184 28.52 -27.15 27.86
C LEU A 184 29.33 -28.09 28.78
N PRO A 185 29.31 -29.41 28.54
CA PRO A 185 29.97 -30.41 29.39
C PRO A 185 31.48 -30.24 29.62
N GLY A 186 32.21 -29.62 28.69
CA GLY A 186 33.67 -29.48 28.83
C GLY A 186 34.43 -30.69 28.29
N ASN A 187 35.68 -30.85 28.74
CA ASN A 187 36.61 -31.87 28.27
C ASN A 187 36.24 -33.29 28.70
N ASP A 188 35.63 -33.47 29.86
CA ASP A 188 35.17 -34.78 30.36
C ASP A 188 33.92 -35.29 29.62
N GLY A 189 33.22 -34.42 28.89
CA GLY A 189 32.02 -34.73 28.12
C GLY A 189 30.77 -35.01 28.98
N VAL A 190 30.79 -34.67 30.28
CA VAL A 190 29.71 -34.92 31.23
C VAL A 190 29.16 -33.58 31.75
N ALA A 191 27.89 -33.29 31.48
CA ALA A 191 27.25 -32.07 31.96
C ALA A 191 27.10 -32.06 33.49
N GLY A 192 27.25 -30.88 34.11
CA GLY A 192 27.03 -30.66 35.53
C GLY A 192 28.26 -30.92 36.40
N THR A 193 29.45 -30.96 35.80
CA THR A 193 30.72 -31.12 36.54
C THR A 193 31.43 -29.78 36.71
N ALA A 194 32.57 -29.77 37.40
CA ALA A 194 33.40 -28.58 37.51
C ALA A 194 34.13 -28.22 36.21
N ASP A 195 34.10 -29.11 35.21
CA ASP A 195 34.74 -28.93 33.90
C ASP A 195 33.82 -28.24 32.88
N ASP A 196 32.53 -28.07 33.22
CA ASP A 196 31.54 -27.39 32.41
C ASP A 196 32.05 -26.02 31.92
N GLN A 197 31.95 -25.79 30.60
CA GLN A 197 32.37 -24.55 29.97
C GLN A 197 31.17 -23.65 29.69
N LYS A 198 31.27 -22.37 30.08
CA LYS A 198 30.27 -21.36 29.76
C LYS A 198 30.67 -20.61 28.49
N ILE A 199 29.77 -20.55 27.54
CA ILE A 199 29.95 -19.84 26.27
C ILE A 199 28.97 -18.66 26.22
N GLY A 200 29.48 -17.46 25.99
CA GLY A 200 28.66 -16.26 25.79
C GLY A 200 28.19 -16.18 24.35
N ILE A 201 26.89 -15.94 24.13
CA ILE A 201 26.28 -15.79 22.81
C ILE A 201 25.68 -14.39 22.72
N VAL A 202 26.23 -13.52 21.89
CA VAL A 202 25.80 -12.12 21.69
C VAL A 202 25.06 -12.00 20.36
N GLY A 203 23.96 -11.22 20.31
CA GLY A 203 23.25 -10.95 19.06
C GLY A 203 23.51 -9.54 18.53
N ALA A 204 23.48 -9.36 17.21
CA ALA A 204 23.44 -8.06 16.55
C ALA A 204 22.63 -8.09 15.25
N THR A 205 21.89 -7.01 14.98
CA THR A 205 21.01 -6.87 13.80
C THR A 205 21.42 -5.65 12.98
N THR A 206 21.28 -5.71 11.65
CA THR A 206 21.67 -4.61 10.77
C THR A 206 21.08 -3.25 11.18
N PRO A 207 21.90 -2.17 11.23
CA PRO A 207 21.41 -0.82 11.39
C PRO A 207 20.48 -0.32 10.27
N THR A 208 20.48 -0.98 9.09
CA THR A 208 19.57 -0.65 7.98
C THR A 208 18.15 -1.16 8.18
N LEU A 209 17.86 -1.89 9.27
CA LEU A 209 16.57 -2.51 9.54
C LEU A 209 15.36 -1.58 9.26
N PRO A 210 15.35 -0.29 9.68
CA PRO A 210 14.20 0.59 9.45
C PRO A 210 13.92 0.92 7.98
N SER A 211 14.88 0.73 7.07
CA SER A 211 14.71 0.97 5.63
C SER A 211 14.36 -0.29 4.84
N ILE A 212 14.53 -1.48 5.42
CA ILE A 212 14.36 -2.76 4.71
C ILE A 212 13.28 -3.67 5.31
N SER A 213 12.72 -3.33 6.48
CA SER A 213 11.61 -4.08 7.09
C SER A 213 10.73 -3.19 7.97
N SER A 214 9.67 -3.77 8.55
CA SER A 214 8.65 -3.06 9.32
C SER A 214 8.95 -3.08 10.83
N SER A 215 10.11 -2.56 11.22
CA SER A 215 10.61 -2.58 12.61
C SER A 215 9.84 -1.71 13.62
N GLY A 216 8.82 -0.97 13.18
CA GLY A 216 8.03 -0.11 14.05
C GLY A 216 8.87 0.99 14.71
N SER A 217 8.66 1.20 16.01
CA SER A 217 9.34 2.21 16.83
C SER A 217 10.55 1.65 17.58
N ILE A 218 11.05 0.46 17.22
CA ILE A 218 12.32 -0.06 17.79
C ILE A 218 13.43 0.95 17.52
N ILE A 219 14.16 1.33 18.57
CA ILE A 219 15.34 2.17 18.40
C ILE A 219 16.49 1.28 17.95
N VAL A 220 17.01 1.57 16.75
CA VAL A 220 18.14 0.87 16.14
C VAL A 220 19.40 1.72 16.32
N THR A 221 20.44 1.13 16.91
CA THR A 221 21.71 1.80 17.17
C THR A 221 22.83 1.15 16.34
N PRO A 222 23.73 1.93 15.71
CA PRO A 222 23.68 3.38 15.54
C PRO A 222 22.60 3.82 14.55
N SER A 223 22.15 5.07 14.67
CA SER A 223 21.18 5.64 13.73
C SER A 223 21.74 5.89 12.34
N ASN A 224 23.06 6.11 12.22
CA ASN A 224 23.74 6.12 10.92
C ASN A 224 24.20 4.69 10.59
N PRO A 225 23.62 4.03 9.58
CA PRO A 225 23.86 2.61 9.34
C PRO A 225 25.28 2.27 8.89
N THR A 226 26.06 3.24 8.42
CA THR A 226 27.46 3.04 8.01
C THR A 226 28.47 3.36 9.11
N ASN A 227 28.02 3.73 10.32
CA ASN A 227 28.91 4.00 11.45
C ASN A 227 29.31 2.71 12.18
N TYR A 228 30.14 1.90 11.55
CA TYR A 228 30.53 0.58 12.08
C TYR A 228 31.34 0.66 13.38
N ALA A 229 32.05 1.77 13.64
CA ALA A 229 32.72 1.99 14.91
C ALA A 229 31.73 2.11 16.08
N ALA A 230 30.61 2.82 15.87
CA ALA A 230 29.55 2.91 16.88
C ALA A 230 28.80 1.58 17.05
N LEU A 231 28.54 0.85 15.96
CA LEU A 231 27.96 -0.49 16.03
C LEU A 231 28.85 -1.46 16.84
N ALA A 232 30.16 -1.48 16.54
CA ALA A 232 31.11 -2.30 17.27
C ALA A 232 31.16 -1.91 18.76
N ALA A 233 31.09 -0.62 19.09
CA ALA A 233 31.05 -0.16 20.48
C ALA A 233 29.79 -0.65 21.23
N GLU A 234 28.62 -0.65 20.57
CA GLU A 234 27.37 -1.17 21.16
C GLU A 234 27.49 -2.67 21.45
N ILE A 235 28.00 -3.45 20.49
CA ILE A 235 28.24 -4.90 20.66
C ILE A 235 29.24 -5.13 21.79
N GLN A 236 30.36 -4.40 21.78
CA GLN A 236 31.44 -4.54 22.75
C GLN A 236 30.96 -4.30 24.19
N SER A 237 29.99 -3.39 24.40
CA SER A 237 29.44 -3.13 25.75
C SER A 237 28.83 -4.38 26.38
N THR A 238 28.15 -5.22 25.58
CA THR A 238 27.56 -6.48 26.03
C THR A 238 28.64 -7.56 26.21
N VAL A 239 29.62 -7.60 25.30
CA VAL A 239 30.79 -8.50 25.41
C VAL A 239 31.55 -8.26 26.72
N ASP A 240 31.80 -7.00 27.08
CA ASP A 240 32.50 -6.62 28.32
C ASP A 240 31.73 -7.10 29.57
N ILE A 241 30.39 -7.05 29.56
CA ILE A 241 29.55 -7.56 30.66
C ILE A 241 29.69 -9.08 30.81
N ILE A 242 29.69 -9.81 29.70
CA ILE A 242 29.88 -11.28 29.69
C ILE A 242 31.28 -11.63 30.20
N LYS A 243 32.31 -10.93 29.70
CA LYS A 243 33.71 -11.16 30.10
C LYS A 243 33.92 -10.89 31.60
N ALA A 244 33.26 -9.87 32.14
CA ALA A 244 33.30 -9.56 33.57
C ALA A 244 32.69 -10.66 34.47
N GLN A 245 31.90 -11.58 33.93
CA GLN A 245 31.43 -12.79 34.64
C GLN A 245 32.43 -13.96 34.60
N GLY A 246 33.64 -13.74 34.05
CA GLY A 246 34.65 -14.77 33.90
C GLY A 246 34.44 -15.69 32.70
N ILE A 247 33.47 -15.38 31.83
CA ILE A 247 33.21 -16.13 30.60
C ILE A 247 34.23 -15.68 29.55
N ASN A 248 35.10 -16.60 29.11
CA ASN A 248 36.21 -16.27 28.22
C ASN A 248 36.07 -16.76 26.78
N LYS A 249 34.93 -17.36 26.42
CA LYS A 249 34.60 -17.82 25.07
C LYS A 249 33.30 -17.14 24.63
N ILE A 250 33.35 -16.33 23.57
CA ILE A 250 32.24 -15.47 23.14
C ILE A 250 32.02 -15.59 21.62
N ILE A 251 30.76 -15.88 21.27
CA ILE A 251 30.28 -16.00 19.89
C ILE A 251 29.30 -14.84 19.62
N LEU A 252 29.49 -14.15 18.50
CA LEU A 252 28.57 -13.15 17.98
C LEU A 252 27.70 -13.77 16.87
N LEU A 253 26.40 -13.83 17.09
CA LEU A 253 25.38 -14.08 16.07
C LEU A 253 25.02 -12.73 15.44
N SER A 254 25.39 -12.52 14.18
CA SER A 254 25.27 -11.24 13.50
C SER A 254 24.48 -11.38 12.21
N HIS A 255 23.61 -10.40 11.95
CA HIS A 255 22.79 -10.36 10.75
C HIS A 255 22.91 -8.98 10.06
N MET A 256 23.98 -8.75 9.28
CA MET A 256 24.30 -7.44 8.71
C MET A 256 23.96 -7.26 7.23
N GLN A 257 23.30 -8.23 6.59
CA GLN A 257 22.95 -8.22 5.15
C GLN A 257 24.15 -8.32 4.19
N GLN A 258 25.37 -7.98 4.63
CA GLN A 258 26.57 -8.08 3.80
C GLN A 258 27.76 -8.60 4.61
N LEU A 259 28.33 -9.73 4.18
CA LEU A 259 29.42 -10.41 4.89
C LEU A 259 30.64 -9.51 5.17
N ASN A 260 30.93 -8.52 4.31
CA ASN A 260 32.04 -7.59 4.53
C ASN A 260 31.88 -6.76 5.80
N ILE A 261 30.66 -6.51 6.27
CA ILE A 261 30.43 -5.78 7.52
C ILE A 261 30.91 -6.63 8.70
N GLU A 262 30.49 -7.89 8.81
CA GLU A 262 31.01 -8.80 9.83
C GLU A 262 32.52 -9.02 9.70
N ARG A 263 32.97 -9.31 8.47
CA ARG A 263 34.33 -9.75 8.16
C ARG A 263 35.37 -8.66 8.29
N ASP A 264 35.10 -7.46 7.76
CA ASP A 264 36.11 -6.41 7.61
C ASP A 264 35.84 -5.20 8.50
N GLU A 265 34.60 -4.99 8.96
CA GLU A 265 34.26 -3.83 9.79
C GLU A 265 34.06 -4.18 11.26
N LEU A 266 33.42 -5.32 11.59
CA LEU A 266 33.20 -5.72 12.98
C LEU A 266 34.37 -6.52 13.54
N ALA A 267 34.79 -7.59 12.87
CA ALA A 267 35.85 -8.47 13.35
C ALA A 267 37.12 -7.73 13.85
N PRO A 268 37.71 -6.77 13.11
CA PRO A 268 38.91 -6.06 13.57
C PRO A 268 38.66 -4.97 14.62
N ARG A 269 37.40 -4.65 14.95
CA ARG A 269 37.05 -3.60 15.94
C ARG A 269 36.64 -4.16 17.29
N LEU A 270 36.29 -5.44 17.35
CA LEU A 270 35.87 -6.12 18.56
C LEU A 270 37.07 -6.73 19.28
N ARG A 271 37.02 -6.81 20.61
CA ARG A 271 37.95 -7.56 21.48
C ARG A 271 37.17 -8.63 22.23
N ASP A 272 37.84 -9.71 22.60
CA ASP A 272 37.26 -10.85 23.34
C ASP A 272 36.08 -11.57 22.64
N VAL A 273 35.79 -11.27 21.38
CA VAL A 273 34.88 -12.06 20.53
C VAL A 273 35.74 -13.03 19.72
N ASP A 274 35.42 -14.32 19.82
CA ASP A 274 36.24 -15.37 19.22
C ASP A 274 35.68 -15.84 17.86
N ILE A 275 34.35 -15.83 17.71
CA ILE A 275 33.66 -16.32 16.51
C ILE A 275 32.51 -15.38 16.16
N ILE A 276 32.39 -15.03 14.89
CA ILE A 276 31.23 -14.36 14.30
C ILE A 276 30.53 -15.34 13.36
N ILE A 277 29.26 -15.61 13.62
CA ILE A 277 28.37 -16.32 12.70
C ILE A 277 27.54 -15.26 12.00
N ALA A 278 27.86 -14.99 10.72
CA ALA A 278 27.19 -13.96 9.93
C ALA A 278 25.83 -14.45 9.39
N GLY A 279 25.05 -13.53 8.82
CA GLY A 279 23.72 -13.79 8.24
C GLY A 279 23.24 -12.63 7.38
N GLY A 280 22.21 -12.89 6.56
CA GLY A 280 21.54 -11.90 5.69
C GLY A 280 22.19 -11.67 4.34
N SER A 281 23.42 -12.17 4.13
CA SER A 281 24.14 -11.95 2.86
C SER A 281 24.05 -13.10 1.86
N HIS A 282 23.52 -14.25 2.31
CA HIS A 282 23.48 -15.52 1.56
C HIS A 282 24.88 -15.97 1.07
N THR A 283 25.95 -15.47 1.70
CA THR A 283 27.30 -15.71 1.23
C THR A 283 27.76 -17.11 1.64
N LEU A 284 27.81 -18.03 0.67
CA LEU A 284 28.39 -19.35 0.87
C LEU A 284 29.92 -19.27 1.01
N LEU A 285 30.42 -19.49 2.23
CA LEU A 285 31.84 -19.75 2.48
C LEU A 285 32.10 -21.24 2.44
N SER A 286 33.18 -21.66 1.79
CA SER A 286 33.59 -23.06 1.71
C SER A 286 35.10 -23.20 1.54
N ASP A 287 35.62 -24.41 1.61
CA ASP A 287 37.00 -24.71 1.19
C ASP A 287 37.07 -25.76 0.06
N ALA A 288 38.27 -26.24 -0.25
CA ALA A 288 38.53 -27.15 -1.36
C ALA A 288 38.06 -28.60 -1.09
N ASN A 289 37.79 -28.97 0.16
CA ASN A 289 37.26 -30.28 0.54
C ASN A 289 35.72 -30.28 0.58
N ASP A 290 35.08 -29.12 0.57
CA ASP A 290 33.63 -29.00 0.58
C ASP A 290 33.04 -29.31 -0.80
N ILE A 291 32.20 -30.35 -0.86
CA ILE A 291 31.42 -30.68 -2.06
C ILE A 291 30.11 -29.91 -2.02
N LEU A 292 30.04 -28.86 -2.83
CA LEU A 292 28.88 -27.98 -2.96
C LEU A 292 27.75 -28.62 -3.76
N ARG A 293 26.52 -28.12 -3.56
CA ARG A 293 25.37 -28.46 -4.42
C ARG A 293 25.64 -28.02 -5.85
N THR A 294 25.02 -28.72 -6.80
CA THR A 294 25.18 -28.42 -8.23
C THR A 294 24.74 -26.98 -8.52
N GLY A 295 25.64 -26.19 -9.13
CA GLY A 295 25.39 -24.80 -9.53
C GLY A 295 25.80 -23.74 -8.49
N ASP A 296 26.04 -24.14 -7.25
CA ASP A 296 26.47 -23.22 -6.21
C ASP A 296 27.98 -22.93 -6.33
N THR A 297 28.37 -21.71 -5.94
CA THR A 297 29.76 -21.26 -5.99
C THR A 297 30.18 -20.64 -4.66
N SER A 298 31.34 -21.04 -4.16
CA SER A 298 31.98 -20.44 -2.99
C SER A 298 32.35 -18.97 -3.24
N ARG A 299 32.17 -18.13 -2.23
CA ARG A 299 32.53 -16.70 -2.25
C ARG A 299 33.59 -16.32 -1.21
N GLY A 300 34.24 -17.31 -0.63
CA GLY A 300 35.34 -17.12 0.32
C GLY A 300 35.67 -18.39 1.08
N SER A 301 36.79 -18.38 1.80
CA SER A 301 37.24 -19.52 2.60
C SER A 301 36.38 -19.72 3.85
N TYR A 302 36.13 -20.98 4.22
CA TYR A 302 35.53 -21.35 5.50
C TYR A 302 36.57 -21.97 6.45
N PRO A 303 36.69 -21.52 7.71
CA PRO A 303 36.28 -20.20 8.20
C PRO A 303 37.18 -19.09 7.61
N VAL A 304 36.75 -17.84 7.69
CA VAL A 304 37.64 -16.69 7.48
C VAL A 304 38.34 -16.38 8.79
N VAL A 305 39.67 -16.36 8.79
CA VAL A 305 40.48 -15.96 9.96
C VAL A 305 40.79 -14.47 9.87
N LYS A 306 40.49 -13.73 10.94
CA LYS A 306 40.80 -12.31 11.10
C LYS A 306 41.54 -12.06 12.42
N THR A 307 42.00 -10.83 12.59
CA THR A 307 42.63 -10.36 13.83
C THR A 307 41.71 -9.36 14.51
N ALA A 308 41.33 -9.66 15.75
CA ALA A 308 40.54 -8.82 16.62
C ALA A 308 41.33 -7.58 17.09
N ALA A 309 40.64 -6.61 17.69
CA ALA A 309 41.24 -5.36 18.17
C ALA A 309 42.29 -5.57 19.29
N ASP A 310 42.22 -6.69 20.01
CA ASP A 310 43.19 -7.10 21.04
C ASP A 310 44.33 -7.96 20.48
N GLY A 311 44.39 -8.15 19.16
CA GLY A 311 45.43 -8.91 18.46
C GLY A 311 45.20 -10.43 18.42
N LYS A 312 44.11 -10.94 19.01
CA LYS A 312 43.76 -12.37 19.00
C LYS A 312 43.09 -12.80 17.68
N PRO A 313 43.12 -14.09 17.33
CA PRO A 313 42.35 -14.60 16.19
C PRO A 313 40.84 -14.52 16.47
N ILE A 314 40.09 -14.10 15.44
CA ILE A 314 38.62 -14.16 15.42
C ILE A 314 38.18 -14.84 14.12
N LEU A 315 37.29 -15.82 14.21
CA LEU A 315 36.80 -16.59 13.08
C LEU A 315 35.47 -16.03 12.58
N VAL A 316 35.28 -15.92 11.27
CA VAL A 316 34.00 -15.53 10.66
C VAL A 316 33.50 -16.66 9.77
N VAL A 317 32.26 -17.10 10.01
CA VAL A 317 31.61 -18.18 9.26
C VAL A 317 30.23 -17.74 8.75
N ASN A 318 29.82 -18.30 7.63
CA ASN A 318 28.50 -18.13 7.04
C ASN A 318 28.23 -19.28 6.08
N THR A 319 26.96 -19.58 5.82
CA THR A 319 26.52 -20.49 4.76
C THR A 319 25.49 -19.80 3.85
N ASP A 320 25.10 -20.49 2.77
CA ASP A 320 23.97 -20.06 1.93
C ASP A 320 22.62 -20.20 2.68
N SER A 321 21.55 -19.65 2.11
CA SER A 321 20.20 -19.61 2.68
C SER A 321 19.36 -20.87 2.39
N ASN A 322 18.07 -20.83 2.76
CA ASN A 322 17.02 -21.80 2.40
C ASN A 322 17.32 -23.26 2.75
N TYR A 323 17.94 -23.51 3.91
CA TYR A 323 18.31 -24.86 4.38
C TYR A 323 19.32 -25.59 3.47
N LYS A 324 20.01 -24.90 2.54
CA LYS A 324 20.86 -25.56 1.53
C LYS A 324 22.14 -26.18 2.10
N TYR A 325 22.64 -25.65 3.21
CA TYR A 325 23.88 -26.11 3.87
C TYR A 325 23.76 -26.07 5.38
N VAL A 326 24.36 -27.06 6.06
CA VAL A 326 24.69 -26.96 7.49
C VAL A 326 26.14 -26.49 7.60
N GLY A 327 26.38 -25.34 8.21
CA GLY A 327 27.74 -24.89 8.53
C GLY A 327 28.28 -25.65 9.74
N ARG A 328 29.49 -26.18 9.66
CA ARG A 328 30.16 -26.85 10.79
C ARG A 328 31.50 -26.20 11.07
N LEU A 329 31.72 -25.77 12.30
CA LEU A 329 33.01 -25.29 12.78
C LEU A 329 33.42 -26.09 14.00
N VAL A 330 34.62 -26.69 13.97
CA VAL A 330 35.25 -27.31 15.14
C VAL A 330 36.48 -26.50 15.49
N ALA A 331 36.46 -25.85 16.65
CA ALA A 331 37.54 -24.97 17.11
C ALA A 331 38.07 -25.43 18.45
N GLU A 332 39.40 -25.37 18.63
CA GLU A 332 40.05 -25.64 19.89
C GLU A 332 40.45 -24.34 20.59
N PHE A 333 40.05 -24.23 21.85
CA PHE A 333 40.37 -23.12 22.74
C PHE A 333 41.42 -23.55 23.75
N ASP A 334 42.37 -22.66 24.01
CA ASP A 334 43.25 -22.79 25.17
C ASP A 334 42.54 -22.41 26.50
N ASN A 335 43.29 -22.49 27.60
CA ASN A 335 42.77 -22.17 28.93
C ASN A 335 42.36 -20.69 29.09
N ASP A 336 42.98 -19.79 28.32
CA ASP A 336 42.67 -18.36 28.32
C ASP A 336 41.46 -18.03 27.42
N GLY A 337 40.96 -19.02 26.68
CA GLY A 337 39.83 -18.88 25.76
C GLY A 337 40.24 -18.39 24.37
N VAL A 338 41.51 -18.53 23.98
CA VAL A 338 41.99 -18.15 22.65
C VAL A 338 41.95 -19.35 21.70
N ILE A 339 41.50 -19.14 20.47
CA ILE A 339 41.44 -20.19 19.45
C ILE A 339 42.83 -20.51 18.89
N ASP A 340 43.21 -21.78 18.89
CA ASP A 340 44.37 -22.28 18.16
C ASP A 340 44.01 -22.53 16.69
N VAL A 341 44.25 -21.52 15.85
CA VAL A 341 43.96 -21.57 14.40
C VAL A 341 44.75 -22.65 13.66
N THR A 342 45.85 -23.17 14.24
CA THR A 342 46.64 -24.23 13.62
C THR A 342 45.98 -25.61 13.72
N LYS A 343 44.96 -25.74 14.59
CA LYS A 343 44.19 -26.97 14.82
C LYS A 343 42.86 -27.01 14.08
N LEU A 344 42.55 -25.99 13.27
CA LEU A 344 41.39 -26.01 12.39
C LEU A 344 41.58 -27.08 11.31
N ASP A 345 40.67 -28.07 11.28
CA ASP A 345 40.68 -29.14 10.27
C ASP A 345 39.63 -28.86 9.20
N ASN A 346 40.10 -28.50 7.99
CA ASN A 346 39.26 -28.20 6.82
C ASN A 346 38.64 -29.44 6.16
N ARG A 347 38.84 -30.64 6.73
CA ARG A 347 38.10 -31.86 6.34
C ARG A 347 36.91 -32.10 7.26
N ILE A 348 36.85 -31.38 8.38
CA ILE A 348 35.81 -31.47 9.40
C ILE A 348 34.98 -30.18 9.40
N SER A 349 35.63 -29.02 9.46
CA SER A 349 34.96 -27.72 9.39
C SER A 349 34.70 -27.34 7.94
N GLY A 350 33.51 -26.84 7.62
CA GLY A 350 33.13 -26.53 6.24
C GLY A 350 31.61 -26.35 6.08
N ALA A 351 31.18 -26.18 4.83
CA ALA A 351 29.77 -26.11 4.45
C ALA A 351 29.25 -27.46 3.95
N TYR A 352 28.37 -28.10 4.72
CA TYR A 352 27.83 -29.42 4.39
C TYR A 352 26.54 -29.27 3.59
N ALA A 353 26.60 -29.55 2.30
CA ALA A 353 25.45 -29.54 1.41
C ALA A 353 24.35 -30.50 1.92
N THR A 354 23.11 -30.06 1.83
CA THR A 354 21.94 -30.83 2.27
C THR A 354 21.10 -31.34 1.09
N ASP A 355 21.66 -31.43 -0.12
CA ASP A 355 21.03 -32.17 -1.21
C ASP A 355 21.11 -33.69 -0.94
N GLU A 356 20.45 -34.53 -1.74
CA GLU A 356 20.45 -35.99 -1.52
C GLU A 356 21.88 -36.55 -1.47
N ALA A 357 22.72 -36.15 -2.41
CA ALA A 357 24.12 -36.55 -2.42
C ALA A 357 24.88 -36.09 -1.17
N GLY A 358 24.56 -34.91 -0.62
CA GLY A 358 25.11 -34.40 0.63
C GLY A 358 24.71 -35.23 1.85
N VAL A 359 23.45 -35.66 1.92
CA VAL A 359 22.97 -36.59 2.94
C VAL A 359 23.73 -37.91 2.84
N ASP A 360 23.83 -38.51 1.66
CA ASP A 360 24.53 -39.78 1.47
C ASP A 360 26.00 -39.68 1.86
N ARG A 361 26.66 -38.55 1.55
CA ARG A 361 28.07 -38.31 1.93
C ARG A 361 28.28 -38.36 3.44
N VAL A 362 27.41 -37.71 4.23
CA VAL A 362 27.60 -37.71 5.69
C VAL A 362 27.26 -39.06 6.33
N TYR A 363 26.37 -39.85 5.71
CA TYR A 363 26.06 -41.21 6.17
C TYR A 363 27.00 -42.29 5.63
N GLY A 364 27.74 -42.01 4.55
CA GLY A 364 28.65 -42.95 3.89
C GLY A 364 27.95 -44.00 3.02
N SER A 365 26.65 -43.80 2.71
CA SER A 365 25.80 -44.72 1.95
C SER A 365 24.56 -43.99 1.45
N ASP A 366 23.94 -44.52 0.39
CA ASP A 366 22.61 -44.10 -0.06
C ASP A 366 21.57 -44.34 1.06
N VAL A 367 20.96 -43.26 1.56
CA VAL A 367 19.95 -43.30 2.60
C VAL A 367 18.77 -42.39 2.26
N ASN A 368 17.57 -42.80 2.65
CA ASN A 368 16.40 -41.93 2.57
C ASN A 368 16.53 -40.77 3.60
N PRO A 369 16.67 -39.50 3.17
CA PRO A 369 16.86 -38.39 4.11
C PRO A 369 15.71 -38.24 5.09
N ARG A 370 14.47 -38.56 4.68
CA ARG A 370 13.28 -38.41 5.52
C ARG A 370 13.25 -39.40 6.68
N GLU A 371 13.89 -40.56 6.55
CA GLU A 371 14.04 -41.53 7.65
C GLU A 371 15.16 -41.15 8.63
N LYS A 372 16.06 -40.27 8.21
CA LYS A 372 17.19 -39.77 9.01
C LYS A 372 16.91 -38.41 9.67
N ALA A 373 15.98 -37.65 9.11
CA ALA A 373 15.47 -36.41 9.64
C ALA A 373 14.71 -36.60 10.97
N ASP A 374 14.54 -35.51 11.72
CA ASP A 374 13.60 -35.50 12.83
C ASP A 374 12.16 -35.69 12.31
N PRO A 375 11.40 -36.69 12.81
CA PRO A 375 10.04 -36.96 12.35
C PRO A 375 9.09 -35.76 12.44
N ARG A 376 9.36 -34.80 13.33
CA ARG A 376 8.58 -33.56 13.46
C ARG A 376 8.78 -32.64 12.26
N VAL A 377 10.02 -32.50 11.77
CA VAL A 377 10.34 -31.70 10.57
C VAL A 377 9.66 -32.29 9.34
N VAL A 378 9.72 -33.61 9.20
CA VAL A 378 9.05 -34.38 8.13
C VAL A 378 7.54 -34.14 8.17
N ALA A 379 6.92 -34.28 9.34
CA ALA A 379 5.47 -34.11 9.50
C ALA A 379 5.02 -32.68 9.20
N ILE A 380 5.74 -31.66 9.69
CA ILE A 380 5.41 -30.24 9.44
C ILE A 380 5.52 -29.92 7.95
N THR A 381 6.62 -30.32 7.30
CA THR A 381 6.81 -30.07 5.86
C THR A 381 5.78 -30.78 5.00
N ASP A 382 5.37 -32.01 5.33
CA ASP A 382 4.29 -32.69 4.62
C ASP A 382 2.93 -32.01 4.80
N GLY A 383 2.61 -31.58 6.02
CA GLY A 383 1.39 -30.84 6.28
C GLY A 383 1.33 -29.53 5.50
N ILE A 384 2.43 -28.76 5.51
CA ILE A 384 2.53 -27.51 4.74
C ILE A 384 2.43 -27.78 3.24
N ARG A 385 3.10 -28.82 2.72
CA ARG A 385 3.01 -29.23 1.31
C ARG A 385 1.55 -29.47 0.91
N ASN A 386 0.80 -30.20 1.72
CA ASN A 386 -0.60 -30.52 1.44
C ASN A 386 -1.50 -29.28 1.45
N VAL A 387 -1.29 -28.36 2.39
CA VAL A 387 -2.03 -27.09 2.45
C VAL A 387 -1.77 -26.24 1.21
N ILE A 388 -0.50 -26.06 0.84
CA ILE A 388 -0.10 -25.28 -0.34
C ILE A 388 -0.68 -25.92 -1.60
N ALA A 389 -0.43 -27.20 -1.84
CA ALA A 389 -0.90 -27.88 -3.05
C ALA A 389 -2.44 -27.85 -3.19
N GLY A 390 -3.17 -27.97 -2.08
CA GLY A 390 -4.63 -27.94 -2.09
C GLY A 390 -5.20 -26.55 -2.40
N LYS A 391 -4.78 -25.53 -1.65
CA LYS A 391 -5.40 -24.19 -1.72
C LYS A 391 -4.86 -23.35 -2.88
N ASP A 392 -3.58 -23.47 -3.19
CA ASP A 392 -2.95 -22.65 -4.22
C ASP A 392 -3.37 -23.07 -5.64
N ASN A 393 -3.94 -24.26 -5.77
CA ASN A 393 -4.45 -24.82 -7.03
C ASN A 393 -5.89 -24.39 -7.37
N VAL A 394 -6.56 -23.69 -6.46
CA VAL A 394 -7.93 -23.14 -6.63
C VAL A 394 -7.82 -21.67 -7.03
N ILE A 395 -7.89 -21.38 -8.34
CA ILE A 395 -7.72 -20.02 -8.88
C ILE A 395 -9.04 -19.24 -8.82
N THR A 396 -9.02 -18.12 -8.11
CA THR A 396 -10.17 -17.25 -7.87
C THR A 396 -10.24 -16.07 -8.84
N GLY A 397 -9.12 -15.59 -9.37
CA GLY A 397 -9.09 -14.56 -10.41
C GLY A 397 -7.67 -14.17 -10.81
N ARG A 398 -7.50 -13.01 -11.44
CA ARG A 398 -6.19 -12.58 -11.97
C ARG A 398 -5.86 -11.11 -11.68
N SER A 399 -4.59 -10.82 -11.46
CA SER A 399 -4.03 -9.47 -11.37
C SER A 399 -2.69 -9.40 -12.11
N SER A 400 -2.52 -8.40 -12.97
CA SER A 400 -1.26 -8.11 -13.66
C SER A 400 -0.35 -7.19 -12.85
N VAL A 401 -0.81 -6.75 -11.67
CA VAL A 401 -0.10 -5.84 -10.77
C VAL A 401 -0.03 -6.43 -9.37
N PHE A 402 0.93 -5.96 -8.58
CA PHE A 402 1.01 -6.24 -7.15
C PHE A 402 -0.19 -5.61 -6.43
N LEU A 403 -0.87 -6.39 -5.58
CA LEU A 403 -1.98 -5.90 -4.76
C LEU A 403 -1.46 -5.53 -3.37
N ASN A 404 -1.47 -4.23 -3.09
CA ASN A 404 -0.82 -3.70 -1.90
C ASN A 404 -1.69 -3.81 -0.64
N GLY A 405 -1.39 -4.82 0.18
CA GLY A 405 -1.90 -5.02 1.53
C GLY A 405 -0.95 -4.57 2.64
N THR A 406 0.13 -3.86 2.31
CA THR A 406 1.16 -3.42 3.28
C THR A 406 0.51 -2.58 4.37
N ARG A 407 0.81 -2.92 5.63
CA ARG A 407 0.19 -2.33 6.82
C ARG A 407 0.31 -0.81 6.85
N GLU A 408 1.48 -0.30 6.52
CA GLU A 408 1.81 1.13 6.51
C GLU A 408 0.97 1.88 5.47
N ASP A 409 0.53 1.19 4.42
CA ASP A 409 -0.22 1.76 3.31
C ASP A 409 -1.73 1.64 3.54
N VAL A 410 -2.26 0.42 3.70
CA VAL A 410 -3.71 0.16 3.85
C VAL A 410 -4.32 0.84 5.07
N ARG A 411 -3.50 1.29 6.01
CA ARG A 411 -3.92 1.97 7.25
C ARG A 411 -3.70 3.49 7.26
N THR A 412 -3.19 4.06 6.17
CA THR A 412 -2.87 5.50 6.12
C THR A 412 -3.26 6.16 4.80
N ARG A 413 -3.45 5.37 3.74
CA ARG A 413 -3.78 5.86 2.40
C ARG A 413 -4.65 4.87 1.62
N GLU A 414 -5.12 5.32 0.47
CA GLU A 414 -5.72 4.46 -0.54
C GLU A 414 -4.71 3.43 -1.04
N THR A 415 -5.20 2.22 -1.28
CA THR A 415 -4.45 1.15 -1.95
C THR A 415 -5.33 0.48 -3.00
N ASN A 416 -4.73 -0.05 -4.05
CA ASN A 416 -5.41 -0.79 -5.11
C ASN A 416 -6.12 -2.02 -4.53
N PHE A 417 -5.50 -2.71 -3.58
CA PHE A 417 -6.11 -3.87 -2.93
C PHE A 417 -7.23 -3.48 -1.95
N GLY A 418 -7.09 -2.37 -1.24
CA GLY A 418 -8.17 -1.77 -0.44
C GLY A 418 -9.41 -1.46 -1.27
N ASN A 419 -9.23 -0.82 -2.44
CA ASN A 419 -10.31 -0.56 -3.38
C ASN A 419 -10.95 -1.85 -3.88
N LEU A 420 -10.14 -2.80 -4.34
CA LEU A 420 -10.61 -4.06 -4.94
C LEU A 420 -11.45 -4.89 -3.95
N THR A 421 -11.03 -4.95 -2.69
CA THR A 421 -11.75 -5.68 -1.65
C THR A 421 -13.00 -4.93 -1.17
N ALA A 422 -13.00 -3.59 -1.18
CA ALA A 422 -14.21 -2.82 -0.92
C ALA A 422 -15.23 -2.96 -2.07
N ASP A 423 -14.78 -3.04 -3.32
CA ASP A 423 -15.62 -3.29 -4.49
C ASP A 423 -16.27 -4.67 -4.42
N ALA A 424 -15.49 -5.71 -4.06
CA ALA A 424 -16.02 -7.05 -3.88
C ALA A 424 -17.16 -7.12 -2.84
N ASN A 425 -16.96 -6.45 -1.69
CA ASN A 425 -18.00 -6.34 -0.66
C ASN A 425 -19.26 -5.63 -1.20
N LEU A 426 -19.09 -4.54 -1.94
CA LEU A 426 -20.20 -3.78 -2.53
C LEU A 426 -20.94 -4.61 -3.59
N TRP A 427 -20.20 -5.31 -4.44
CA TRP A 427 -20.73 -6.20 -5.48
C TRP A 427 -21.60 -7.29 -4.86
N GLN A 428 -21.08 -8.00 -3.84
CA GLN A 428 -21.83 -9.04 -3.14
C GLN A 428 -23.08 -8.48 -2.46
N ALA A 429 -22.96 -7.33 -1.78
CA ALA A 429 -24.07 -6.70 -1.11
C ALA A 429 -25.21 -6.32 -2.08
N ARG A 430 -24.88 -5.85 -3.28
CA ARG A 430 -25.87 -5.48 -4.32
C ARG A 430 -26.60 -6.66 -4.93
N GLN A 431 -26.04 -7.87 -4.88
CA GLN A 431 -26.77 -9.09 -5.26
C GLN A 431 -27.90 -9.40 -4.28
N ILE A 432 -27.80 -8.91 -3.04
CA ILE A 432 -28.79 -9.13 -1.98
C ILE A 432 -29.76 -7.95 -1.87
N ASP A 433 -29.21 -6.75 -1.87
CA ASP A 433 -29.93 -5.49 -1.76
C ASP A 433 -29.37 -4.50 -2.78
N PRO A 434 -30.01 -4.37 -3.97
CA PRO A 434 -29.56 -3.47 -5.03
C PRO A 434 -29.50 -1.99 -4.61
N THR A 435 -30.11 -1.63 -3.47
CA THR A 435 -30.08 -0.26 -2.96
C THR A 435 -28.78 0.08 -2.22
N VAL A 436 -27.90 -0.91 -1.96
CA VAL A 436 -26.59 -0.68 -1.32
C VAL A 436 -25.71 0.18 -2.21
N LEU A 437 -25.29 1.33 -1.70
CA LEU A 437 -24.49 2.31 -2.42
C LEU A 437 -23.02 2.27 -2.02
N ILE A 438 -22.73 1.99 -0.76
CA ILE A 438 -21.41 2.22 -0.16
C ILE A 438 -20.88 0.92 0.41
N SER A 439 -19.57 0.69 0.29
CA SER A 439 -18.82 -0.30 1.07
C SER A 439 -17.75 0.41 1.87
N LEU A 440 -17.62 0.02 3.14
CA LEU A 440 -16.53 0.45 4.01
C LEU A 440 -15.93 -0.76 4.72
N LYS A 441 -14.61 -0.89 4.67
CA LYS A 441 -13.86 -1.82 5.51
C LYS A 441 -12.63 -1.15 6.07
N ASN A 442 -12.17 -1.58 7.24
CA ASN A 442 -10.98 -1.02 7.87
C ASN A 442 -9.72 -1.67 7.28
N GLY A 443 -8.64 -0.89 7.11
CA GLY A 443 -7.33 -1.38 6.68
C GLY A 443 -6.74 -2.43 7.62
N GLY A 444 -7.17 -2.46 8.89
CA GLY A 444 -6.84 -3.51 9.85
C GLY A 444 -7.30 -4.92 9.44
N GLY A 445 -8.33 -5.03 8.61
CA GLY A 445 -8.84 -6.28 8.06
C GLY A 445 -8.04 -6.84 6.87
N ILE A 446 -7.20 -6.01 6.23
CA ILE A 446 -6.28 -6.43 5.17
C ILE A 446 -4.93 -6.76 5.81
N ARG A 447 -4.50 -8.01 5.66
CA ARG A 447 -3.44 -8.60 6.50
C ARG A 447 -2.15 -8.89 5.77
N ASP A 448 -2.22 -8.96 4.44
CA ASP A 448 -1.08 -9.30 3.62
C ASP A 448 -1.27 -8.78 2.19
N ASN A 449 -0.16 -8.70 1.46
CA ASN A 449 -0.14 -8.41 0.04
C ASN A 449 -0.61 -9.64 -0.77
N ILE A 450 -1.01 -9.41 -2.02
CA ILE A 450 -1.11 -10.48 -3.02
C ILE A 450 -0.13 -10.17 -4.16
N GLY A 451 0.88 -11.01 -4.30
CA GLY A 451 2.04 -10.79 -5.16
C GLY A 451 3.34 -11.07 -4.42
N VAL A 452 4.47 -10.82 -5.08
CA VAL A 452 5.80 -11.06 -4.50
C VAL A 452 6.55 -9.74 -4.40
N ILE A 453 7.21 -9.53 -3.27
CA ILE A 453 8.23 -8.52 -3.11
C ILE A 453 9.58 -9.24 -3.28
N GLU A 454 10.32 -8.89 -4.32
CA GLU A 454 11.64 -9.46 -4.62
C GLU A 454 12.70 -8.42 -4.32
N ALA A 455 13.66 -8.73 -3.45
CA ALA A 455 14.89 -7.96 -3.27
C ALA A 455 16.07 -8.80 -3.77
N ALA A 456 17.03 -8.19 -4.45
CA ALA A 456 18.25 -8.89 -4.83
C ALA A 456 19.08 -9.25 -3.57
N PRO A 457 19.80 -10.39 -3.54
CA PRO A 457 20.69 -10.72 -2.42
C PRO A 457 21.70 -9.59 -2.13
N GLY A 458 21.76 -9.15 -0.88
CA GLY A 458 22.60 -8.01 -0.45
C GLY A 458 22.02 -6.62 -0.71
N ALA A 459 20.72 -6.53 -1.04
CA ALA A 459 20.00 -5.27 -1.20
C ALA A 459 20.12 -4.40 0.06
N VAL A 460 20.55 -3.16 -0.12
CA VAL A 460 20.66 -2.15 0.95
C VAL A 460 19.88 -0.88 0.62
N ASP A 461 19.27 -0.82 -0.55
CA ASP A 461 18.44 0.28 -1.02
C ASP A 461 17.00 -0.21 -1.29
N ALA A 462 16.02 0.60 -0.92
CA ALA A 462 14.61 0.36 -1.24
C ALA A 462 14.36 0.29 -2.77
N ASN A 463 15.25 0.85 -3.59
CA ASN A 463 15.19 0.76 -5.05
C ASN A 463 15.52 -0.65 -5.60
N ASP A 464 16.18 -1.50 -4.81
CA ASP A 464 16.48 -2.88 -5.18
C ASP A 464 15.27 -3.81 -5.01
N VAL A 465 14.15 -3.28 -4.50
CA VAL A 465 12.93 -4.01 -4.18
C VAL A 465 11.91 -3.91 -5.31
N ARG A 466 11.61 -5.03 -5.96
CA ARG A 466 10.62 -5.16 -7.04
C ARG A 466 9.31 -5.71 -6.50
N ARG A 467 8.19 -5.05 -6.84
CA ARG A 467 6.84 -5.54 -6.54
C ARG A 467 6.24 -6.19 -7.78
N LEU A 468 6.06 -7.51 -7.73
CA LEU A 468 5.60 -8.33 -8.85
C LEU A 468 4.23 -8.93 -8.54
N PRO A 469 3.40 -9.23 -9.56
CA PRO A 469 2.21 -10.06 -9.37
C PRO A 469 2.59 -11.44 -8.82
N THR A 470 1.58 -12.25 -8.47
CA THR A 470 1.79 -13.64 -8.01
C THR A 470 2.60 -14.45 -9.02
N GLN A 471 3.36 -15.43 -8.53
CA GLN A 471 4.22 -16.27 -9.36
C GLN A 471 3.67 -17.70 -9.45
N PRO A 472 4.05 -18.48 -10.48
CA PRO A 472 3.66 -19.88 -10.59
C PRO A 472 4.17 -20.70 -9.40
N ASN A 473 3.42 -21.75 -9.04
CA ASN A 473 3.81 -22.66 -7.97
C ASN A 473 3.90 -24.11 -8.50
N PRO A 474 5.09 -24.75 -8.46
CA PRO A 474 5.26 -26.14 -8.89
C PRO A 474 4.36 -27.17 -8.19
N LEU A 475 3.90 -26.89 -6.96
CA LEU A 475 2.98 -27.77 -6.22
C LEU A 475 1.50 -27.57 -6.59
N ALA A 476 1.19 -26.50 -7.32
CA ALA A 476 -0.15 -26.14 -7.76
C ALA A 476 -0.15 -25.90 -9.27
N PRO A 477 -0.28 -26.95 -10.10
CA PRO A 477 -0.13 -26.86 -11.55
C PRO A 477 -1.10 -25.89 -12.24
N ASN A 478 -2.20 -25.51 -11.59
CA ASN A 478 -3.14 -24.52 -12.12
C ASN A 478 -2.70 -23.07 -11.88
N LYS A 479 -1.71 -22.80 -11.01
CA LYS A 479 -1.30 -21.43 -10.67
C LYS A 479 -0.21 -20.92 -11.60
N GLN A 480 -0.53 -19.87 -12.35
CA GLN A 480 0.40 -19.16 -13.25
C GLN A 480 0.69 -17.74 -12.73
N THR A 481 1.60 -17.03 -13.41
CA THR A 481 1.93 -15.64 -13.07
C THR A 481 0.68 -14.76 -13.14
N GLY A 482 0.40 -14.02 -12.07
CA GLY A 482 -0.76 -13.16 -11.95
C GLY A 482 -2.07 -13.86 -11.58
N ASP A 483 -2.10 -15.19 -11.49
CA ASP A 483 -3.26 -15.89 -10.95
C ASP A 483 -3.33 -15.72 -9.42
N ILE A 484 -4.53 -15.42 -8.94
CA ILE A 484 -4.86 -15.27 -7.52
C ILE A 484 -5.60 -16.54 -7.09
N SER A 485 -5.12 -17.18 -6.03
CA SER A 485 -5.63 -18.45 -5.53
C SER A 485 -6.43 -18.31 -4.23
N GLN A 486 -7.07 -19.40 -3.77
CA GLN A 486 -7.65 -19.47 -2.43
C GLN A 486 -6.60 -19.18 -1.34
N LEU A 487 -5.38 -19.69 -1.48
CA LEU A 487 -4.31 -19.44 -0.51
C LEU A 487 -4.02 -17.94 -0.41
N ASP A 488 -3.88 -17.25 -1.54
CA ASP A 488 -3.67 -15.80 -1.56
C ASP A 488 -4.83 -15.04 -0.88
N ASN A 489 -6.07 -15.42 -1.18
CA ASN A 489 -7.28 -14.80 -0.61
C ASN A 489 -7.32 -14.95 0.91
N GLU A 490 -7.12 -16.16 1.41
CA GLU A 490 -7.16 -16.45 2.84
C GLU A 490 -6.04 -15.73 3.60
N ASN A 491 -4.85 -15.64 3.02
CA ASN A 491 -3.71 -14.95 3.62
C ASN A 491 -3.92 -13.45 3.70
N ALA A 492 -4.52 -12.87 2.67
CA ALA A 492 -4.72 -11.44 2.58
C ALA A 492 -5.93 -10.98 3.42
N LEU A 493 -6.97 -11.81 3.55
CA LEU A 493 -8.23 -11.53 4.26
C LEU A 493 -8.49 -12.51 5.42
N ARG A 494 -7.50 -12.69 6.30
CA ARG A 494 -7.42 -13.81 7.29
C ARG A 494 -8.59 -13.96 8.25
N PHE A 495 -9.27 -12.86 8.59
CA PHE A 495 -10.38 -12.92 9.54
C PHE A 495 -11.66 -13.46 8.92
N ASN A 496 -11.78 -13.42 7.59
CA ASN A 496 -12.98 -13.77 6.84
C ASN A 496 -14.25 -13.18 7.44
N ASN A 497 -14.23 -11.87 7.76
CA ASN A 497 -15.35 -11.21 8.42
C ASN A 497 -16.63 -11.37 7.61
N ALA A 498 -17.76 -11.53 8.31
CA ALA A 498 -19.07 -11.54 7.68
C ALA A 498 -19.43 -10.13 7.18
N LEU A 499 -20.18 -10.06 6.09
CA LEU A 499 -20.73 -8.80 5.61
C LEU A 499 -22.03 -8.46 6.37
N THR A 500 -22.18 -7.19 6.70
CA THR A 500 -23.34 -6.64 7.39
C THR A 500 -23.83 -5.42 6.61
N LEU A 501 -25.13 -5.40 6.29
CA LEU A 501 -25.78 -4.25 5.70
C LEU A 501 -26.34 -3.35 6.80
N VAL A 502 -26.17 -2.05 6.65
CA VAL A 502 -26.69 -1.03 7.57
C VAL A 502 -27.08 0.21 6.78
N THR A 503 -28.13 0.88 7.23
CA THR A 503 -28.54 2.18 6.72
C THR A 503 -28.08 3.25 7.68
N VAL A 504 -27.44 4.29 7.17
CA VAL A 504 -26.96 5.43 7.96
C VAL A 504 -27.49 6.73 7.39
N THR A 505 -27.70 7.73 8.25
CA THR A 505 -28.00 9.10 7.78
C THR A 505 -26.75 9.78 7.21
N ALA A 506 -26.91 10.85 6.44
CA ALA A 506 -25.81 11.68 5.96
C ALA A 506 -24.92 12.19 7.11
N GLN A 507 -25.53 12.59 8.23
CA GLN A 507 -24.80 12.98 9.44
C GLN A 507 -24.00 11.81 10.02
N GLN A 508 -24.60 10.62 10.14
CA GLN A 508 -23.93 9.43 10.65
C GLN A 508 -22.78 8.99 9.73
N LEU A 509 -22.97 9.05 8.41
CA LEU A 509 -21.92 8.76 7.43
C LEU A 509 -20.73 9.72 7.60
N LYS A 510 -20.97 11.03 7.77
CA LYS A 510 -19.89 11.98 8.08
C LYS A 510 -19.13 11.57 9.35
N LEU A 511 -19.83 11.20 10.43
CA LEU A 511 -19.20 10.78 11.68
C LEU A 511 -18.35 9.50 11.52
N ILE A 512 -18.83 8.53 10.72
CA ILE A 512 -18.08 7.31 10.38
C ILE A 512 -16.79 7.66 9.64
N MET A 513 -16.85 8.54 8.65
CA MET A 513 -15.68 8.93 7.87
C MET A 513 -14.68 9.76 8.69
N GLU A 514 -15.17 10.67 9.54
CA GLU A 514 -14.34 11.40 10.51
C GLU A 514 -13.61 10.43 11.44
N HIS A 515 -14.31 9.40 11.93
CA HIS A 515 -13.72 8.36 12.77
C HIS A 515 -12.62 7.63 12.03
N GLY A 516 -12.91 7.16 10.82
CA GLY A 516 -11.96 6.40 10.03
C GLY A 516 -10.58 7.07 9.90
N VAL A 517 -10.54 8.41 9.81
CA VAL A 517 -9.29 9.16 9.67
C VAL A 517 -8.80 9.84 10.96
N ALA A 518 -9.46 9.63 12.11
CA ALA A 518 -9.10 10.28 13.38
C ALA A 518 -7.72 9.85 13.92
N GLY A 519 -7.29 8.62 13.63
CA GLY A 519 -6.00 8.07 14.02
C GLY A 519 -4.83 8.51 13.13
N THR A 520 -5.08 9.10 11.97
CA THR A 520 -4.03 9.41 10.99
C THR A 520 -3.08 10.49 11.52
N ARG A 521 -1.79 10.14 11.65
CA ARG A 521 -0.67 10.98 12.10
C ARG A 521 0.63 10.42 11.51
N PRO A 522 1.69 11.22 11.33
CA PRO A 522 2.98 10.72 10.86
C PRO A 522 3.46 9.50 11.65
N GLY A 523 3.88 8.44 10.96
CA GLY A 523 4.36 7.17 11.56
C GLY A 523 3.29 6.30 12.23
N SER A 524 2.03 6.73 12.31
CA SER A 524 0.95 5.95 12.93
C SER A 524 0.25 5.06 11.92
N THR A 525 -0.01 3.78 12.26
CA THR A 525 -0.72 2.81 11.40
C THR A 525 -2.03 2.31 12.04
N PRO A 526 -3.01 3.20 12.28
CA PRO A 526 -4.25 2.85 12.98
C PRO A 526 -5.10 1.86 12.16
N GLY A 527 -5.56 0.78 12.79
CA GLY A 527 -6.39 -0.23 12.11
C GLY A 527 -7.67 0.34 11.49
N GLN A 528 -8.22 1.39 12.11
CA GLN A 528 -9.51 1.99 11.79
C GLN A 528 -9.59 2.71 10.44
N PHE A 529 -8.47 2.96 9.75
CA PHE A 529 -8.48 3.70 8.48
C PHE A 529 -9.36 3.01 7.43
N PRO A 530 -10.30 3.72 6.76
CA PRO A 530 -11.28 3.08 5.90
C PRO A 530 -10.73 2.91 4.47
N GLN A 531 -10.88 1.71 3.92
CA GLN A 531 -10.88 1.44 2.49
C GLN A 531 -12.35 1.40 2.02
N VAL A 532 -12.64 1.97 0.84
CA VAL A 532 -14.03 2.31 0.46
C VAL A 532 -14.35 2.00 -1.00
N ALA A 533 -15.64 1.76 -1.25
CA ALA A 533 -16.23 1.74 -2.60
C ALA A 533 -17.58 2.47 -2.60
N GLY A 534 -17.97 3.01 -3.74
CA GLY A 534 -19.23 3.75 -3.91
C GLY A 534 -19.24 5.14 -3.29
N LEU A 535 -18.09 5.65 -2.85
CA LEU A 535 -17.90 7.04 -2.43
C LEU A 535 -16.46 7.48 -2.67
N ASN A 536 -16.27 8.79 -2.79
CA ASN A 536 -14.96 9.44 -2.78
C ASN A 536 -14.94 10.49 -1.67
N PHE A 537 -13.80 10.65 -0.99
CA PHE A 537 -13.66 11.64 0.07
C PHE A 537 -12.23 12.18 0.19
N SER A 538 -12.12 13.39 0.76
CA SER A 538 -10.84 13.98 1.13
C SER A 538 -10.81 14.31 2.62
N PHE A 539 -9.62 14.29 3.22
CA PHE A 539 -9.43 14.62 4.61
C PHE A 539 -8.12 15.36 4.88
N ASP A 540 -8.09 16.16 5.93
CA ASP A 540 -6.93 16.93 6.41
C ASP A 540 -6.64 16.52 7.88
N PRO A 541 -5.65 15.66 8.14
CA PRO A 541 -5.33 15.21 9.50
C PRO A 541 -4.70 16.30 10.38
N SER A 542 -4.37 17.49 9.86
CA SER A 542 -3.99 18.64 10.70
C SER A 542 -5.19 19.24 11.46
N LYS A 543 -6.42 18.94 11.02
CA LYS A 543 -7.66 19.36 11.67
C LYS A 543 -8.00 18.49 12.88
N THR A 544 -8.91 19.02 13.70
CA THR A 544 -9.43 18.37 14.91
C THR A 544 -9.98 16.99 14.60
N ALA A 545 -9.40 15.95 15.20
CA ALA A 545 -9.89 14.58 15.11
C ALA A 545 -11.18 14.43 15.93
N ILE A 546 -12.16 13.68 15.40
CA ILE A 546 -13.31 13.26 16.19
C ILE A 546 -12.86 12.35 17.34
N ALA A 547 -13.56 12.41 18.46
CA ALA A 547 -13.45 11.45 19.54
C ALA A 547 -14.84 11.07 20.04
N PHE A 548 -15.09 9.78 20.22
CA PHE A 548 -16.30 9.27 20.87
C PHE A 548 -16.02 8.98 22.34
N ASN A 549 -17.06 9.13 23.15
CA ASN A 549 -17.05 8.59 24.50
C ASN A 549 -17.22 7.07 24.43
N ASN A 550 -16.24 6.30 24.91
CA ASN A 550 -16.28 4.83 24.82
C ASN A 550 -17.40 4.18 25.65
N THR A 551 -17.99 4.91 26.60
CA THR A 551 -19.09 4.43 27.46
C THR A 551 -20.46 4.77 26.89
N THR A 552 -20.63 5.94 26.28
CA THR A 552 -21.94 6.39 25.78
C THR A 552 -22.08 6.31 24.25
N GLY A 553 -20.97 6.38 23.53
CA GLY A 553 -20.93 6.40 22.06
C GLY A 553 -21.24 7.78 21.48
N GLU A 554 -21.46 8.76 22.36
CA GLU A 554 -21.68 10.15 21.98
C GLU A 554 -20.38 10.80 21.50
N VAL A 555 -20.51 11.79 20.63
CA VAL A 555 -19.40 12.61 20.17
C VAL A 555 -18.89 13.44 21.36
N ALA A 556 -17.68 13.13 21.84
CA ALA A 556 -17.01 13.88 22.89
C ALA A 556 -16.24 15.08 22.33
N THR A 557 -15.64 14.91 21.14
CA THR A 557 -14.97 15.98 20.38
C THR A 557 -15.45 15.92 18.94
N GLN A 558 -15.94 17.05 18.42
CA GLN A 558 -16.38 17.14 17.03
C GLN A 558 -15.19 17.04 16.06
N GLY A 559 -15.31 16.18 15.05
CA GLY A 559 -14.31 16.06 13.97
C GLY A 559 -14.46 17.13 12.90
N GLU A 560 -13.31 17.53 12.35
CA GLU A 560 -13.17 18.51 11.26
C GLU A 560 -12.24 18.03 10.13
N ARG A 561 -11.81 16.76 10.17
CA ARG A 561 -10.81 16.20 9.26
C ARG A 561 -11.39 15.93 7.89
N VAL A 562 -12.61 15.43 7.77
CA VAL A 562 -13.22 15.17 6.45
C VAL A 562 -13.54 16.51 5.80
N ARG A 563 -13.01 16.75 4.60
CA ARG A 563 -13.14 18.03 3.87
C ARG A 563 -14.13 17.94 2.73
N SER A 564 -14.15 16.82 2.00
CA SER A 564 -15.20 16.49 1.03
C SER A 564 -15.63 15.04 1.16
N LEU A 565 -16.88 14.75 0.80
CA LEU A 565 -17.43 13.40 0.75
C LEU A 565 -18.57 13.36 -0.27
N THR A 566 -18.46 12.51 -1.28
CA THR A 566 -19.47 12.31 -2.32
C THR A 566 -19.78 10.83 -2.45
N VAL A 567 -21.04 10.46 -2.32
CA VAL A 567 -21.55 9.12 -2.66
C VAL A 567 -21.76 9.05 -4.17
N LEU A 568 -21.40 7.91 -4.77
CA LEU A 568 -21.38 7.73 -6.22
C LEU A 568 -22.46 6.74 -6.67
N ASN A 569 -22.87 6.90 -7.92
CA ASN A 569 -23.60 5.90 -8.68
C ASN A 569 -22.69 4.72 -9.04
N ALA A 570 -23.27 3.63 -9.54
CA ALA A 570 -22.52 2.46 -9.98
C ALA A 570 -21.56 2.75 -11.15
N ASP A 571 -21.86 3.74 -11.98
CA ASP A 571 -21.01 4.22 -13.09
C ASP A 571 -19.90 5.19 -12.63
N GLY A 572 -19.79 5.45 -11.32
CA GLY A 572 -18.83 6.38 -10.73
C GLY A 572 -19.25 7.85 -10.81
N SER A 573 -20.39 8.17 -11.41
CA SER A 573 -20.90 9.55 -11.43
C SER A 573 -21.36 10.00 -10.03
N PRO A 574 -21.29 11.30 -9.70
CA PRO A 574 -21.77 11.80 -8.41
C PRO A 574 -23.28 11.54 -8.22
N LEU A 575 -23.64 10.87 -7.12
CA LEU A 575 -25.02 10.67 -6.69
C LEU A 575 -25.44 11.66 -5.61
N ASP A 576 -24.56 11.87 -4.61
CA ASP A 576 -24.88 12.74 -3.47
C ASP A 576 -23.63 13.37 -2.86
N LEU A 577 -23.53 14.70 -2.88
CA LEU A 577 -22.52 15.47 -2.16
C LEU A 577 -22.93 15.59 -0.69
N VAL A 578 -22.23 14.87 0.17
CA VAL A 578 -22.51 14.79 1.60
C VAL A 578 -21.75 15.83 2.39
N VAL A 579 -20.47 16.05 2.06
CA VAL A 579 -19.61 17.04 2.73
C VAL A 579 -18.91 17.92 1.70
N GLN A 580 -18.91 19.23 1.93
CA GLN A 580 -18.12 20.21 1.20
C GLN A 580 -17.48 21.19 2.20
N ASP A 581 -16.18 21.42 2.06
CA ASP A 581 -15.34 22.21 2.99
C ASP A 581 -15.56 21.86 4.48
N GLY A 582 -15.77 20.57 4.75
CA GLY A 582 -16.03 20.02 6.10
C GLY A 582 -17.44 20.27 6.64
N LYS A 583 -18.30 20.94 5.89
CA LYS A 583 -19.71 21.16 6.25
C LYS A 583 -20.59 20.08 5.63
N LEU A 584 -21.57 19.63 6.40
CA LEU A 584 -22.60 18.74 5.87
C LEU A 584 -23.48 19.52 4.88
N ILE A 585 -23.78 18.91 3.75
CA ILE A 585 -24.59 19.48 2.68
C ILE A 585 -25.95 18.78 2.65
N GLY A 586 -27.04 19.52 2.42
CA GLY A 586 -28.41 18.99 2.31
C GLY A 586 -28.99 18.47 3.63
N ASP A 587 -30.11 17.74 3.56
CA ASP A 587 -30.81 17.18 4.73
C ASP A 587 -29.91 16.19 5.50
N PRO A 588 -29.56 16.45 6.79
CA PRO A 588 -28.74 15.55 7.59
C PRO A 588 -29.32 14.15 7.79
N ASN A 589 -30.64 14.00 7.65
CA ASN A 589 -31.36 12.76 7.92
C ASN A 589 -31.55 11.88 6.69
N ARG A 590 -31.22 12.36 5.48
CA ARG A 590 -31.27 11.50 4.28
C ARG A 590 -30.35 10.30 4.46
N THR A 591 -30.76 9.16 3.93
CA THR A 591 -30.14 7.88 4.27
C THR A 591 -29.38 7.26 3.12
N PHE A 592 -28.34 6.50 3.47
CA PHE A 592 -27.55 5.69 2.55
C PHE A 592 -27.50 4.25 3.06
N ARG A 593 -27.80 3.30 2.17
CA ARG A 593 -27.62 1.88 2.45
C ARG A 593 -26.16 1.52 2.17
N MET A 594 -25.50 0.86 3.12
CA MET A 594 -24.09 0.49 3.02
C MET A 594 -23.83 -0.92 3.51
N VAL A 595 -22.76 -1.53 3.01
CA VAL A 595 -22.16 -2.76 3.53
C VAL A 595 -20.90 -2.43 4.32
N THR A 596 -20.71 -3.13 5.43
CA THR A 596 -19.51 -3.08 6.26
C THR A 596 -19.20 -4.48 6.80
N LEU A 597 -18.10 -4.63 7.52
CA LEU A 597 -17.75 -5.88 8.20
C LEU A 597 -18.51 -6.00 9.52
N ASN A 598 -18.97 -7.20 9.87
CA ASN A 598 -19.62 -7.47 11.15
C ASN A 598 -18.75 -7.06 12.36
N PHE A 599 -17.43 -7.18 12.24
CA PHE A 599 -16.46 -6.67 13.20
C PHE A 599 -16.67 -5.17 13.48
N LEU A 600 -16.82 -4.35 12.44
CA LEU A 600 -17.05 -2.90 12.57
C LEU A 600 -18.49 -2.59 12.99
N ALA A 601 -19.47 -3.30 12.43
CA ALA A 601 -20.88 -3.19 12.84
C ALA A 601 -21.06 -3.49 14.33
N GLY A 602 -20.21 -4.36 14.89
CA GLY A 602 -20.08 -4.64 16.31
C GLY A 602 -21.25 -5.40 16.93
N ASN A 603 -21.15 -5.67 18.23
CA ASN A 603 -22.24 -6.23 19.02
C ASN A 603 -22.99 -5.08 19.73
N THR A 604 -24.28 -4.91 19.45
CA THR A 604 -25.12 -3.83 19.99
C THR A 604 -25.56 -4.04 21.43
N ASN A 605 -25.34 -5.22 22.01
CA ASN A 605 -25.76 -5.57 23.36
C ASN A 605 -24.60 -5.52 24.35
N ALA A 606 -23.37 -5.81 23.89
CA ALA A 606 -22.18 -5.81 24.73
C ALA A 606 -21.43 -4.46 24.71
N ASN A 607 -21.27 -3.85 23.53
CA ASN A 607 -20.42 -2.68 23.35
C ASN A 607 -21.19 -1.51 22.76
N VAL A 608 -20.74 -0.32 23.13
CA VAL A 608 -21.32 0.96 22.69
C VAL A 608 -20.75 1.41 21.34
N LEU A 609 -19.55 0.94 21.01
CA LEU A 609 -18.84 1.08 19.73
C LEU A 609 -18.45 -0.31 19.21
N GLY A 610 -18.29 -0.43 17.90
CA GLY A 610 -17.88 -1.66 17.23
C GLY A 610 -16.36 -1.84 17.21
N GLY A 611 -15.89 -2.80 16.42
CA GLY A 611 -14.48 -3.02 16.15
C GLY A 611 -13.80 -1.75 15.66
N ASP A 612 -12.53 -1.56 16.05
CA ASP A 612 -11.77 -0.32 15.82
C ASP A 612 -12.52 0.96 16.26
N SER A 613 -13.42 0.84 17.25
CA SER A 613 -14.22 1.92 17.83
C SER A 613 -15.20 2.61 16.87
N TYR A 614 -15.64 1.92 15.81
CA TYR A 614 -16.65 2.48 14.89
C TYR A 614 -18.03 2.66 15.56
N PRO A 615 -18.79 3.73 15.26
CA PRO A 615 -20.02 4.05 16.00
C PRO A 615 -21.28 3.27 15.56
N PHE A 616 -21.17 2.24 14.72
CA PHE A 616 -22.34 1.50 14.22
C PHE A 616 -23.26 0.97 15.34
N PRO A 617 -22.75 0.36 16.44
CA PRO A 617 -23.62 -0.08 17.53
C PRO A 617 -24.44 1.02 18.19
N LYS A 618 -23.89 2.24 18.25
CA LYS A 618 -24.62 3.41 18.76
C LYS A 618 -25.80 3.74 17.85
N PHE A 619 -25.57 3.83 16.54
CA PHE A 619 -26.60 4.21 15.57
C PHE A 619 -27.75 3.20 15.53
N ILE A 620 -27.42 1.90 15.59
CA ILE A 620 -28.44 0.83 15.63
C ILE A 620 -29.25 0.89 16.92
N ARG A 621 -28.63 1.17 18.08
CA ARG A 621 -29.36 1.31 19.35
C ARG A 621 -30.29 2.50 19.38
N ASP A 622 -29.84 3.63 18.83
CA ASP A 622 -30.63 4.86 18.85
C ASP A 622 -31.87 4.76 17.95
N ASN A 623 -31.75 4.09 16.81
CA ASN A 623 -32.85 3.92 15.87
C ASN A 623 -32.70 2.62 15.04
N PRO A 624 -33.09 1.46 15.61
CA PRO A 624 -32.91 0.16 14.95
C PRO A 624 -33.71 0.05 13.65
N THR A 625 -34.90 0.65 13.60
CA THR A 625 -35.75 0.68 12.42
C THR A 625 -35.08 1.43 11.27
N LEU A 626 -34.47 2.58 11.53
CA LEU A 626 -33.72 3.31 10.50
C LEU A 626 -32.48 2.55 10.08
N ALA A 627 -31.71 2.03 11.04
CA ALA A 627 -30.46 1.33 10.77
C ALA A 627 -30.69 0.07 9.92
N ASN A 628 -31.83 -0.60 10.10
CA ASN A 628 -32.24 -1.76 9.32
C ASN A 628 -31.08 -2.76 9.13
N ARG A 629 -30.40 -3.09 10.23
CA ARG A 629 -29.20 -3.93 10.18
C ARG A 629 -29.57 -5.34 9.71
N VAL A 630 -28.81 -5.85 8.74
CA VAL A 630 -28.92 -7.21 8.23
C VAL A 630 -27.54 -7.85 8.23
N ASP A 631 -27.32 -8.84 9.08
CA ASP A 631 -26.11 -9.66 9.06
C ASP A 631 -26.29 -10.81 8.05
N LEU A 632 -25.42 -10.92 7.05
CA LEU A 632 -25.64 -11.89 5.96
C LEU A 632 -25.53 -13.34 6.44
N LEU A 633 -24.64 -13.61 7.41
CA LEU A 633 -24.56 -14.91 8.09
C LEU A 633 -25.58 -15.08 9.22
N GLY A 634 -26.51 -14.14 9.37
CA GLY A 634 -27.51 -14.16 10.42
C GLY A 634 -26.93 -13.88 11.79
N GLU A 635 -27.82 -13.98 12.77
CA GLU A 635 -27.57 -13.70 14.17
C GLU A 635 -27.47 -15.00 14.97
N THR A 636 -26.65 -15.01 16.02
CA THR A 636 -26.44 -16.19 16.87
C THR A 636 -26.61 -15.81 18.34
N GLY A 637 -27.29 -16.66 19.11
CA GLY A 637 -27.52 -16.45 20.54
C GLY A 637 -29.01 -16.33 20.91
N ASP A 638 -29.27 -15.77 22.08
CA ASP A 638 -30.63 -15.47 22.57
C ASP A 638 -31.02 -14.01 22.28
N LEU A 639 -32.27 -13.62 22.56
CA LEU A 639 -32.77 -12.26 22.31
C LEU A 639 -32.06 -11.15 23.11
N THR A 640 -31.18 -11.50 24.06
CA THR A 640 -30.41 -10.53 24.84
C THR A 640 -29.01 -10.30 24.29
N ASN A 641 -28.39 -11.32 23.71
CA ASN A 641 -27.01 -11.27 23.19
C ASN A 641 -26.92 -11.38 21.67
N GLY A 642 -27.88 -12.06 21.05
CA GLY A 642 -27.92 -12.41 19.64
C GLY A 642 -28.81 -11.51 18.78
N ASP A 643 -29.79 -10.80 19.34
CA ASP A 643 -30.59 -9.81 18.59
C ASP A 643 -29.73 -8.54 18.39
N LEU A 644 -28.89 -8.56 17.36
CA LEU A 644 -27.90 -7.52 17.09
C LEU A 644 -28.53 -6.31 16.40
N ASN A 645 -29.60 -6.49 15.63
CA ASN A 645 -30.34 -5.41 15.01
C ASN A 645 -31.49 -4.83 15.87
N ARG A 646 -31.80 -5.45 17.01
CA ARG A 646 -32.78 -5.03 18.01
C ARG A 646 -34.21 -5.00 17.47
N ASN A 647 -34.56 -5.96 16.63
CA ASN A 647 -35.89 -6.09 16.04
C ASN A 647 -36.83 -7.00 16.87
N GLY A 648 -36.35 -7.58 17.98
CA GLY A 648 -37.10 -8.45 18.88
C GLY A 648 -37.10 -9.93 18.48
N ARG A 649 -36.26 -10.34 17.51
CA ARG A 649 -36.06 -11.74 17.11
C ARG A 649 -34.59 -12.00 16.76
N ILE A 650 -34.24 -13.27 16.59
CA ILE A 650 -32.93 -13.69 16.05
C ILE A 650 -33.10 -13.98 14.57
N ASP A 651 -32.42 -13.23 13.72
CA ASP A 651 -32.52 -13.41 12.28
C ASP A 651 -31.64 -14.57 11.78
N THR A 652 -32.21 -15.44 10.95
CA THR A 652 -31.46 -16.51 10.28
C THR A 652 -30.56 -15.96 9.19
N PRO A 653 -29.50 -16.69 8.77
CA PRO A 653 -28.68 -16.30 7.62
C PRO A 653 -29.52 -15.93 6.40
N VAL A 654 -29.08 -14.89 5.68
CA VAL A 654 -29.68 -14.54 4.39
C VAL A 654 -29.41 -15.66 3.40
N SER A 655 -30.42 -16.07 2.64
CA SER A 655 -30.26 -17.12 1.63
C SER A 655 -29.46 -16.60 0.44
N ILE A 656 -28.16 -16.90 0.42
CA ILE A 656 -27.25 -16.59 -0.69
C ILE A 656 -26.92 -17.90 -1.39
N ALA A 657 -27.16 -17.97 -2.71
CA ALA A 657 -26.80 -19.16 -3.49
C ALA A 657 -25.28 -19.37 -3.44
N PRO A 658 -24.79 -20.61 -3.29
CA PRO A 658 -23.35 -20.89 -3.37
C PRO A 658 -22.79 -20.41 -4.72
N GLY A 659 -21.66 -19.71 -4.66
CA GLY A 659 -20.93 -19.26 -5.84
C GLY A 659 -20.09 -20.35 -6.49
N SER A 660 -19.09 -19.94 -7.27
CA SER A 660 -18.09 -20.81 -7.89
C SER A 660 -17.14 -21.46 -6.88
N PHE A 661 -16.96 -20.83 -5.71
CA PHE A 661 -16.08 -21.26 -4.65
C PHE A 661 -16.88 -21.49 -3.37
N THR A 662 -16.45 -22.48 -2.58
CA THR A 662 -17.15 -22.90 -1.36
C THR A 662 -16.22 -23.06 -0.16
N PHE A 663 -15.00 -22.51 -0.24
CA PHE A 663 -14.04 -22.58 0.86
C PHE A 663 -14.32 -21.55 1.96
N ALA A 664 -15.17 -20.57 1.67
CA ALA A 664 -15.72 -19.61 2.62
C ALA A 664 -17.25 -19.64 2.54
N ASN A 665 -17.93 -19.26 3.63
CA ASN A 665 -19.38 -19.24 3.64
C ASN A 665 -19.91 -18.06 2.80
N PRO A 666 -21.00 -18.24 2.03
CA PRO A 666 -21.63 -17.15 1.32
C PRO A 666 -21.94 -15.94 2.21
N GLY A 667 -21.51 -14.75 1.78
CA GLY A 667 -21.70 -13.51 2.55
C GLY A 667 -20.57 -13.16 3.53
N THR A 668 -19.42 -13.82 3.44
CA THR A 668 -18.17 -13.38 4.08
C THR A 668 -17.25 -12.67 3.09
N GLU A 669 -16.26 -11.92 3.58
CA GLU A 669 -15.37 -11.13 2.72
C GLU A 669 -14.45 -11.98 1.82
N GLN A 670 -14.03 -13.18 2.23
CA GLN A 670 -13.23 -14.05 1.36
C GLN A 670 -14.07 -14.64 0.23
N ASP A 671 -15.32 -15.03 0.52
CA ASP A 671 -16.28 -15.51 -0.48
C ASP A 671 -16.59 -14.41 -1.49
N ALA A 672 -17.01 -13.23 -0.99
CA ALA A 672 -17.29 -12.05 -1.82
C ALA A 672 -16.09 -11.68 -2.71
N PHE A 673 -14.87 -11.68 -2.17
CA PHE A 673 -13.66 -11.40 -2.93
C PHE A 673 -13.39 -12.47 -4.00
N ALA A 674 -13.50 -13.76 -3.67
CA ALA A 674 -13.26 -14.84 -4.62
C ALA A 674 -14.26 -14.83 -5.79
N GLU A 675 -15.56 -14.66 -5.50
CA GLU A 675 -16.61 -14.60 -6.52
C GLU A 675 -16.47 -13.35 -7.39
N TYR A 676 -16.20 -12.19 -6.78
CA TYR A 676 -15.98 -10.95 -7.51
C TYR A 676 -14.76 -11.04 -8.42
N MET A 677 -13.65 -11.58 -7.92
CA MET A 677 -12.44 -11.78 -8.71
C MET A 677 -12.67 -12.71 -9.89
N LYS A 678 -13.51 -13.74 -9.73
CA LYS A 678 -13.87 -14.64 -10.82
C LYS A 678 -14.77 -13.97 -11.86
N ALA A 679 -15.75 -13.21 -11.40
CA ALA A 679 -16.72 -12.52 -12.25
C ALA A 679 -16.08 -11.41 -13.07
N GLU A 680 -15.31 -10.52 -12.43
CA GLU A 680 -14.76 -9.31 -13.07
C GLU A 680 -13.35 -9.53 -13.65
N PHE A 681 -12.57 -10.41 -13.01
CA PHE A 681 -11.14 -10.56 -13.30
C PHE A 681 -10.71 -12.00 -13.58
N GLY A 682 -11.65 -12.90 -13.89
CA GLY A 682 -11.35 -14.29 -14.23
C GLY A 682 -10.72 -14.46 -15.62
N THR A 683 -10.96 -13.51 -16.53
CA THR A 683 -10.43 -13.52 -17.91
C THR A 683 -9.48 -12.35 -18.16
N ARG A 684 -9.90 -11.12 -17.80
CA ARG A 684 -9.08 -9.91 -17.88
C ARG A 684 -8.45 -9.63 -16.51
N PRO A 685 -7.12 -9.55 -16.38
CA PRO A 685 -6.50 -9.29 -15.09
C PRO A 685 -6.84 -7.89 -14.59
N PHE A 686 -6.97 -7.75 -13.27
CA PHE A 686 -6.94 -6.44 -12.63
C PHE A 686 -5.58 -5.78 -12.90
N SER A 687 -5.59 -4.52 -13.34
CA SER A 687 -4.40 -3.86 -13.89
C SER A 687 -4.16 -2.45 -13.37
N ILE A 688 -4.81 -2.05 -12.27
CA ILE A 688 -4.67 -0.70 -11.70
C ILE A 688 -3.52 -0.71 -10.68
N PRO A 689 -2.37 -0.06 -10.97
CA PRO A 689 -1.22 -0.06 -10.08
C PRO A 689 -1.46 0.81 -8.86
N ASP A 690 -0.63 0.59 -7.83
CA ASP A 690 -0.80 1.27 -6.57
C ASP A 690 -0.34 2.74 -6.62
N LEU A 691 0.69 3.02 -7.42
CA LEU A 691 1.28 4.34 -7.68
C LEU A 691 1.04 4.76 -9.14
N GLY A 692 1.09 6.07 -9.39
CA GLY A 692 0.90 6.65 -10.72
C GLY A 692 -0.53 7.10 -11.01
N TYR A 693 -0.80 7.48 -12.26
CA TYR A 693 -2.11 7.97 -12.68
C TYR A 693 -3.14 6.86 -12.72
N ARG A 694 -4.31 7.16 -12.14
CA ARG A 694 -5.44 6.24 -12.07
C ARG A 694 -6.64 6.82 -12.83
N PRO A 695 -7.10 6.15 -13.91
CA PRO A 695 -8.25 6.61 -14.68
C PRO A 695 -9.56 6.60 -13.85
N ASP A 696 -9.63 5.79 -12.80
CA ASP A 696 -10.82 5.60 -11.95
C ASP A 696 -11.03 6.69 -10.88
N ASN A 697 -10.14 7.70 -10.79
CA ASN A 697 -10.14 8.80 -9.81
C ASN A 697 -9.92 8.30 -8.36
N PRO A 698 -8.98 8.86 -7.57
CA PRO A 698 -8.78 8.40 -6.20
C PRO A 698 -10.04 8.53 -5.34
N ARG A 699 -10.33 7.47 -4.59
CA ARG A 699 -11.44 7.40 -3.64
C ARG A 699 -11.10 8.07 -2.32
N ILE A 700 -9.81 8.18 -1.98
CA ILE A 700 -9.34 8.69 -0.69
C ILE A 700 -8.19 9.68 -0.88
N ILE A 701 -8.40 10.94 -0.51
CA ILE A 701 -7.42 12.03 -0.70
C ILE A 701 -6.98 12.59 0.67
N ASN A 702 -5.71 12.37 1.05
CA ASN A 702 -5.10 13.02 2.23
C ASN A 702 -4.48 14.37 1.83
N LEU A 703 -5.03 15.47 2.33
CA LEU A 703 -4.63 16.83 1.98
C LEU A 703 -3.36 17.34 2.71
N THR A 704 -2.73 16.52 3.55
CA THR A 704 -1.48 16.87 4.28
C THR A 704 -0.31 16.01 3.85
N GLY A 705 0.92 16.51 4.05
CA GLY A 705 2.12 15.84 3.55
C GLY A 705 2.25 15.89 2.03
N SER A 706 1.27 16.51 1.37
CA SER A 706 1.22 16.78 -0.05
C SER A 706 2.27 17.83 -0.43
N ASN A 707 3.42 17.37 -0.92
CA ASN A 707 4.40 18.23 -1.57
C ASN A 707 4.32 18.05 -3.08
N THR A 708 4.63 19.14 -3.78
CA THR A 708 4.81 19.14 -5.22
C THR A 708 6.22 19.56 -5.46
N THR A 709 6.99 18.78 -6.21
CA THR A 709 8.38 19.09 -6.55
C THR A 709 8.46 19.34 -8.04
N ARG A 710 8.99 20.50 -8.44
CA ARG A 710 9.32 20.76 -9.84
C ARG A 710 10.61 20.05 -10.23
N ASN A 711 10.54 19.25 -11.28
CA ASN A 711 11.68 18.54 -11.86
C ASN A 711 12.48 19.43 -12.83
N ALA A 712 13.67 18.97 -13.22
CA ALA A 712 14.54 19.70 -14.14
C ALA A 712 13.92 19.95 -15.53
N ASP A 713 13.03 19.06 -15.98
CA ASP A 713 12.27 19.19 -17.23
C ASP A 713 10.97 20.00 -17.09
N ASN A 714 10.76 20.63 -15.92
CA ASN A 714 9.57 21.41 -15.54
C ASN A 714 8.28 20.60 -15.38
N SER A 715 8.33 19.27 -15.41
CA SER A 715 7.25 18.44 -14.88
C SER A 715 7.13 18.60 -13.36
N LEU A 716 5.99 18.23 -12.78
CA LEU A 716 5.74 18.28 -11.34
C LEU A 716 5.56 16.86 -10.79
N THR A 717 6.43 16.43 -9.87
CA THR A 717 6.22 15.18 -9.13
C THR A 717 5.45 15.47 -7.85
N LEU A 718 4.36 14.74 -7.64
CA LEU A 718 3.54 14.82 -6.44
C LEU A 718 4.01 13.79 -5.41
N SER A 719 4.18 14.21 -4.17
CA SER A 719 4.26 13.31 -3.02
C SER A 719 3.04 13.56 -2.15
N GLY A 720 2.13 12.60 -2.05
CA GLY A 720 0.80 12.73 -1.43
C GLY A 720 -0.32 12.99 -2.45
N ASN A 721 -1.57 12.81 -2.04
CA ASN A 721 -2.74 13.12 -2.86
C ASN A 721 -3.07 14.61 -2.68
N THR A 722 -3.02 15.43 -3.72
CA THR A 722 -3.15 16.89 -3.58
C THR A 722 -4.13 17.50 -4.57
N ASN A 723 -4.79 18.58 -4.16
CA ASN A 723 -5.45 19.47 -5.10
C ASN A 723 -4.42 20.52 -5.55
N LEU A 724 -4.31 20.71 -6.85
CA LEU A 724 -3.49 21.78 -7.43
C LEU A 724 -4.39 22.92 -7.91
N ARG A 725 -4.06 24.14 -7.49
CA ARG A 725 -4.65 25.37 -8.01
C ARG A 725 -3.74 25.95 -9.09
N PHE A 726 -4.30 26.15 -10.27
CA PHE A 726 -3.69 26.84 -11.40
C PHE A 726 -4.29 28.23 -11.51
N THR A 727 -3.48 29.28 -11.53
CA THR A 727 -3.93 30.67 -11.64
C THR A 727 -3.16 31.36 -12.75
N ILE A 728 -3.85 31.99 -13.69
CA ILE A 728 -3.19 32.79 -14.73
C ILE A 728 -2.58 34.03 -14.06
N THR A 729 -1.31 34.32 -14.33
CA THR A 729 -0.63 35.53 -13.83
C THR A 729 -0.13 36.43 -14.95
N GLY A 730 -0.14 35.96 -16.20
CA GLY A 730 0.17 36.78 -17.36
C GLY A 730 -0.21 36.10 -18.67
N ILE A 731 -0.63 36.91 -19.64
CA ILE A 731 -0.87 36.50 -21.02
C ILE A 731 -0.25 37.56 -21.93
N ALA A 732 0.61 37.13 -22.86
CA ALA A 732 1.20 37.97 -23.90
C ALA A 732 1.07 37.34 -25.30
N SER A 733 0.33 36.25 -25.41
CA SER A 733 0.03 35.59 -26.69
C SER A 733 -0.94 36.42 -27.52
N THR A 734 -0.79 36.35 -28.85
CA THR A 734 -1.78 36.82 -29.82
C THR A 734 -2.70 35.69 -30.31
N ARG A 735 -2.58 34.49 -29.73
CA ARG A 735 -3.34 33.28 -30.09
C ARG A 735 -4.19 32.83 -28.91
N VAL A 736 -5.31 32.18 -29.20
CA VAL A 736 -6.08 31.47 -28.18
C VAL A 736 -5.45 30.11 -27.95
N ASN A 737 -4.81 29.92 -26.79
CA ASN A 737 -4.11 28.67 -26.49
C ASN A 737 -4.84 27.88 -25.41
N GLU A 738 -4.91 26.56 -25.55
CA GLU A 738 -5.44 25.68 -24.51
C GLU A 738 -4.31 25.00 -23.75
N LEU A 739 -4.29 25.21 -22.43
CA LEU A 739 -3.34 24.57 -21.54
C LEU A 739 -3.97 23.32 -20.93
N GLY A 740 -3.24 22.21 -20.96
CA GLY A 740 -3.62 21.00 -20.25
C GLY A 740 -2.47 20.32 -19.52
N VAL A 741 -2.84 19.33 -18.71
CA VAL A 741 -1.92 18.54 -17.88
C VAL A 741 -2.25 17.06 -17.99
N PHE A 742 -1.22 16.22 -17.99
CA PHE A 742 -1.34 14.76 -18.02
C PHE A 742 -0.25 14.15 -17.15
N ALA A 743 -0.46 12.92 -16.73
CA ALA A 743 0.53 12.17 -15.98
C ALA A 743 1.32 11.23 -16.88
N VAL A 744 2.60 11.03 -16.55
CA VAL A 744 3.51 10.11 -17.23
C VAL A 744 3.85 8.92 -16.35
N ASP A 745 4.26 7.82 -16.97
CA ASP A 745 4.47 6.54 -16.30
C ASP A 745 5.88 6.38 -15.71
N ASP A 746 6.84 7.19 -16.18
CA ASP A 746 8.23 7.13 -15.75
C ASP A 746 8.95 8.49 -15.79
N GLU A 747 10.20 8.51 -15.32
CA GLU A 747 11.05 9.70 -15.29
C GLU A 747 11.48 10.17 -16.68
N GLN A 748 11.32 9.34 -17.71
CA GLN A 748 11.57 9.68 -19.11
C GLN A 748 10.31 10.22 -19.80
N ASN A 749 9.25 10.47 -19.03
CA ASN A 749 7.97 10.98 -19.49
C ASN A 749 7.27 10.05 -20.51
N ARG A 750 7.43 8.72 -20.41
CA ARG A 750 6.71 7.79 -21.29
C ARG A 750 5.23 7.67 -20.92
N ILE A 751 4.42 7.29 -21.90
CA ILE A 751 3.00 6.95 -21.75
C ILE A 751 2.78 5.60 -22.43
N ASP A 752 2.36 4.59 -21.69
CA ASP A 752 2.16 3.21 -22.17
C ASP A 752 3.43 2.68 -22.90
N GLY A 753 4.61 3.06 -22.40
CA GLY A 753 5.91 2.74 -23.00
C GLY A 753 6.30 3.61 -24.21
N ILE A 754 5.45 4.52 -24.66
CA ILE A 754 5.70 5.43 -25.78
C ILE A 754 6.50 6.65 -25.30
N ALA A 755 7.65 6.92 -25.91
CA ALA A 755 8.50 8.05 -25.56
C ALA A 755 8.02 9.39 -26.16
N PRO A 756 8.28 10.54 -25.51
CA PRO A 756 8.01 11.85 -26.07
C PRO A 756 8.58 12.00 -27.49
N GLY A 757 7.76 12.48 -28.43
CA GLY A 757 8.14 12.66 -29.83
C GLY A 757 8.02 11.40 -30.72
N ALA A 758 7.79 10.22 -30.14
CA ALA A 758 7.47 9.03 -30.92
C ALA A 758 6.05 9.11 -31.50
N ALA A 759 5.80 8.37 -32.58
CA ALA A 759 4.48 8.29 -33.19
C ALA A 759 3.43 7.81 -32.16
N GLY A 760 2.28 8.51 -32.09
CA GLY A 760 1.21 8.22 -31.15
C GLY A 760 1.33 8.88 -29.77
N TYR A 761 2.49 9.46 -29.40
CA TYR A 761 2.67 10.08 -28.09
C TYR A 761 1.69 11.25 -27.85
N THR A 762 1.52 12.15 -28.81
CA THR A 762 0.57 13.28 -28.69
C THR A 762 -0.85 12.80 -28.44
N GLN A 763 -1.30 11.77 -29.19
CA GLN A 763 -2.63 11.20 -29.02
C GLN A 763 -2.80 10.58 -27.63
N ALA A 764 -1.81 9.83 -27.16
CA ALA A 764 -1.82 9.20 -25.84
C ALA A 764 -1.82 10.25 -24.71
N ALA A 765 -1.00 11.30 -24.84
CA ALA A 765 -0.90 12.39 -23.88
C ALA A 765 -2.20 13.21 -23.78
N LEU A 766 -2.80 13.57 -24.91
CA LEU A 766 -4.06 14.31 -24.93
C LEU A 766 -5.24 13.46 -24.46
N SER A 767 -5.27 12.17 -24.80
CA SER A 767 -6.33 11.25 -24.33
C SER A 767 -6.28 11.03 -22.82
N ARG A 768 -5.09 11.07 -22.22
CA ARG A 768 -4.87 11.03 -20.76
C ARG A 768 -4.96 12.43 -20.11
N GLY A 769 -5.01 13.47 -20.93
CA GLY A 769 -4.90 14.86 -20.51
C GLY A 769 -6.18 15.43 -19.92
N ARG A 770 -6.01 16.44 -19.06
CA ARG A 770 -7.08 17.30 -18.57
C ARG A 770 -6.80 18.73 -18.98
N VAL A 771 -7.78 19.36 -19.60
CA VAL A 771 -7.73 20.79 -19.90
C VAL A 771 -7.76 21.57 -18.59
N ILE A 772 -6.84 22.52 -18.45
CA ILE A 772 -6.80 23.48 -17.35
C ILE A 772 -7.61 24.73 -17.72
N PHE A 773 -7.33 25.36 -18.85
CA PHE A 773 -8.15 26.45 -19.39
C PHE A 773 -7.67 26.83 -20.79
N SER A 774 -8.53 27.52 -21.54
CA SER A 774 -8.14 28.32 -22.70
C SER A 774 -7.76 29.74 -22.25
N ALA A 775 -6.60 30.22 -22.72
CA ALA A 775 -6.12 31.58 -22.51
C ALA A 775 -6.40 32.41 -23.77
N LEU A 776 -7.18 33.48 -23.61
CA LEU A 776 -7.57 34.37 -24.70
C LEU A 776 -6.49 35.42 -24.99
N ALA A 777 -6.36 35.83 -26.25
CA ALA A 777 -5.41 36.85 -26.68
C ALA A 777 -5.88 38.29 -26.36
N ASN A 778 -7.18 38.55 -26.56
CA ASN A 778 -7.84 39.82 -26.30
C ASN A 778 -8.95 39.61 -25.26
N ASN A 779 -9.13 40.57 -24.35
CA ASN A 779 -10.05 40.45 -23.22
C ASN A 779 -11.08 41.59 -23.23
N PRO A 780 -12.38 41.29 -23.05
CA PRO A 780 -13.42 42.31 -23.06
C PRO A 780 -13.33 43.20 -21.83
N GLN A 781 -13.87 44.42 -21.94
CA GLN A 781 -13.93 45.33 -20.81
C GLN A 781 -14.58 44.67 -19.57
N GLY A 782 -13.92 44.77 -18.41
CA GLY A 782 -14.40 44.21 -17.14
C GLY A 782 -13.99 42.75 -16.88
N TYR A 783 -13.44 42.04 -17.87
CA TYR A 783 -12.84 40.72 -17.69
C TYR A 783 -11.35 40.83 -17.35
N ASN A 784 -10.93 40.17 -16.27
CA ASN A 784 -9.53 40.10 -15.87
C ASN A 784 -9.05 38.64 -15.86
N PRO A 785 -8.25 38.20 -16.85
CA PRO A 785 -7.79 36.82 -16.92
C PRO A 785 -6.91 36.42 -15.72
N THR A 786 -6.27 37.37 -15.04
CA THR A 786 -5.43 37.07 -13.87
C THR A 786 -6.20 36.68 -12.61
N GLN A 787 -7.53 36.83 -12.63
CA GLN A 787 -8.43 36.36 -11.56
C GLN A 787 -8.98 34.96 -11.84
N ILE A 788 -8.62 34.36 -12.98
CA ILE A 788 -9.05 33.03 -13.35
C ILE A 788 -8.14 32.01 -12.68
N SER A 789 -8.78 31.11 -11.96
CA SER A 789 -8.11 29.93 -11.43
C SER A 789 -8.91 28.68 -11.68
N ARG A 790 -8.21 27.55 -11.62
CA ARG A 790 -8.77 26.22 -11.67
C ARG A 790 -8.20 25.34 -10.59
N ILE A 791 -9.06 24.60 -9.90
CA ILE A 791 -8.60 23.56 -8.97
C ILE A 791 -8.76 22.19 -9.63
N LEU A 792 -7.66 21.47 -9.78
CA LEU A 792 -7.67 20.07 -10.16
C LEU A 792 -7.47 19.20 -8.91
N SER A 793 -8.45 18.35 -8.63
CA SER A 793 -8.35 17.26 -7.66
C SER A 793 -8.13 15.92 -8.36
N GLY A 794 -7.95 14.86 -7.58
CA GLY A 794 -7.82 13.51 -8.12
C GLY A 794 -6.41 13.14 -8.60
N LEU A 795 -5.40 13.88 -8.15
CA LEU A 795 -4.00 13.65 -8.50
C LEU A 795 -3.34 12.78 -7.43
N ASN A 796 -2.71 11.68 -7.83
CA ASN A 796 -2.21 10.65 -6.91
C ASN A 796 -0.78 10.90 -6.44
N ASN A 797 -0.47 10.39 -5.26
CA ASN A 797 0.88 10.25 -4.76
C ASN A 797 1.80 9.53 -5.77
N GLY A 798 2.98 10.08 -6.02
CA GLY A 798 3.95 9.58 -6.99
C GLY A 798 3.67 10.00 -8.43
N SER A 799 2.55 10.66 -8.74
CA SER A 799 2.28 11.11 -10.11
C SER A 799 3.30 12.15 -10.54
N ARG A 800 3.90 11.94 -11.72
CA ARG A 800 4.69 12.95 -12.43
C ARG A 800 3.80 13.60 -13.48
N LEU A 801 3.57 14.90 -13.36
CA LEU A 801 2.68 15.67 -14.21
C LEU A 801 3.47 16.46 -15.26
N SER A 802 3.14 16.23 -16.53
CA SER A 802 3.63 16.99 -17.66
C SER A 802 2.50 17.87 -18.24
N PHE A 803 2.90 18.92 -18.95
CA PHE A 803 1.97 19.92 -19.49
C PHE A 803 2.03 19.93 -21.02
N TYR A 804 0.90 20.29 -21.63
CA TYR A 804 0.82 20.56 -23.06
C TYR A 804 0.11 21.88 -23.31
N LEU A 805 0.48 22.53 -24.42
CA LEU A 805 -0.20 23.72 -24.93
C LEU A 805 -0.67 23.44 -26.35
N VAL A 806 -1.98 23.47 -26.59
CA VAL A 806 -2.56 23.40 -27.94
C VAL A 806 -2.67 24.82 -28.47
N GLN A 807 -2.02 25.09 -29.59
CA GLN A 807 -2.00 26.42 -30.18
C GLN A 807 -3.21 26.64 -31.08
N ASN A 808 -3.93 27.74 -30.86
CA ASN A 808 -5.06 28.17 -31.70
C ASN A 808 -6.07 27.04 -31.97
N GLY A 809 -6.34 26.23 -30.96
CA GLY A 809 -7.13 25.01 -31.07
C GLY A 809 -7.33 24.36 -29.70
N THR A 810 -7.97 23.19 -29.70
CA THR A 810 -8.29 22.44 -28.47
C THR A 810 -7.78 21.01 -28.50
N THR A 811 -7.68 20.44 -27.30
CA THR A 811 -7.44 19.02 -27.04
C THR A 811 -8.42 18.17 -27.84
N ASP A 812 -9.72 18.51 -27.80
CA ASP A 812 -10.76 17.77 -28.52
C ASP A 812 -10.61 17.89 -30.03
N GLY A 813 -10.27 19.08 -30.54
CA GLY A 813 -9.97 19.29 -31.94
C GLY A 813 -8.85 18.38 -32.43
N VAL A 814 -7.72 18.34 -31.70
CA VAL A 814 -6.59 17.48 -32.04
C VAL A 814 -6.95 16.00 -31.97
N LEU A 815 -7.66 15.57 -30.91
CA LEU A 815 -8.10 14.19 -30.76
C LEU A 815 -9.08 13.76 -31.86
N ALA A 816 -9.86 14.70 -32.41
CA ALA A 816 -10.74 14.53 -33.56
C ALA A 816 -10.02 14.65 -34.92
N GLY A 817 -8.71 14.86 -34.93
CA GLY A 817 -7.88 14.90 -36.15
C GLY A 817 -7.68 16.30 -36.75
N GLN A 818 -8.05 17.38 -36.04
CA GLN A 818 -7.71 18.74 -36.46
C GLN A 818 -6.20 18.98 -36.35
N ASN A 819 -5.65 19.71 -37.32
CA ASN A 819 -4.22 19.97 -37.39
C ASN A 819 -3.87 21.22 -36.56
N SER A 820 -3.67 21.03 -35.25
CA SER A 820 -3.15 22.07 -34.35
C SER A 820 -1.79 21.69 -33.81
N ASN A 821 -0.92 22.69 -33.61
CA ASN A 821 0.38 22.47 -33.00
C ASN A 821 0.21 22.20 -31.50
N VAL A 822 0.73 21.06 -31.03
CA VAL A 822 0.76 20.70 -29.60
C VAL A 822 2.19 20.78 -29.11
N LEU A 823 2.43 21.66 -28.13
CA LEU A 823 3.74 21.84 -27.54
C LEU A 823 3.86 21.10 -26.21
N PHE A 824 5.00 20.43 -25.99
CA PHE A 824 5.30 19.66 -24.77
C PHE A 824 6.64 20.03 -24.14
N GLY A 825 6.80 19.65 -22.87
CA GLY A 825 8.09 19.51 -22.20
C GLY A 825 8.90 20.80 -22.03
N SER A 826 10.18 20.65 -21.72
CA SER A 826 11.11 21.78 -21.47
C SER A 826 11.29 22.71 -22.68
N THR A 827 10.93 22.24 -23.88
CA THR A 827 10.89 23.07 -25.09
C THR A 827 9.68 23.99 -25.17
N ALA A 828 8.66 23.83 -24.33
CA ALA A 828 7.42 24.61 -24.36
C ALA A 828 7.18 25.39 -23.05
N VAL A 829 7.69 24.88 -21.93
CA VAL A 829 7.51 25.47 -20.61
C VAL A 829 8.85 25.67 -19.89
N GLN A 830 8.98 26.82 -19.24
CA GLN A 830 10.03 27.13 -18.28
C GLN A 830 9.41 27.34 -16.89
N GLY A 831 9.94 26.63 -15.90
CA GLY A 831 9.46 26.73 -14.52
C GLY A 831 10.40 27.52 -13.61
N SER A 832 9.84 28.22 -12.63
CA SER A 832 10.57 28.79 -11.49
C SER A 832 9.85 28.51 -10.17
N THR A 833 10.59 28.51 -9.06
CA THR A 833 10.04 28.29 -7.72
C THR A 833 9.65 29.62 -7.11
N LEU A 834 8.38 29.76 -6.69
CA LEU A 834 7.88 30.94 -5.99
C LEU A 834 7.93 30.78 -4.47
N GLY A 835 7.85 29.54 -3.98
CA GLY A 835 7.93 29.17 -2.57
C GLY A 835 7.74 27.67 -2.38
N THR A 836 7.56 27.24 -1.14
CA THR A 836 7.25 25.84 -0.83
C THR A 836 5.94 25.42 -1.51
N ASN A 837 5.98 24.36 -2.31
CA ASN A 837 4.82 23.82 -3.05
C ASN A 837 4.13 24.86 -3.97
N SER A 838 4.87 25.85 -4.45
CA SER A 838 4.35 26.94 -5.28
C SER A 838 5.34 27.30 -6.38
N TYR A 839 4.87 27.22 -7.62
CA TYR A 839 5.69 27.32 -8.82
C TYR A 839 5.05 28.26 -9.84
N GLN A 840 5.88 28.91 -10.64
CA GLN A 840 5.46 29.58 -11.86
C GLN A 840 5.85 28.71 -13.05
N LEU A 841 4.91 28.45 -13.94
CA LEU A 841 5.11 27.83 -15.23
C LEU A 841 4.86 28.88 -16.32
N SER A 842 5.91 29.24 -17.04
CA SER A 842 5.84 30.17 -18.15
C SER A 842 5.95 29.42 -19.46
N PHE A 843 4.98 29.60 -20.35
CA PHE A 843 4.87 28.91 -21.63
C PHE A 843 5.20 29.86 -22.78
N ARG A 844 5.75 29.28 -23.85
CA ARG A 844 5.88 29.92 -25.16
C ARG A 844 4.97 29.24 -26.18
N ASP A 845 4.40 30.02 -27.08
CA ASP A 845 3.53 29.54 -28.16
C ASP A 845 4.22 29.54 -29.54
N ASP A 846 5.54 29.73 -29.56
CA ASP A 846 6.37 29.55 -30.74
C ASP A 846 7.73 28.98 -30.28
N GLN A 847 8.12 27.83 -30.81
CA GLN A 847 9.41 27.21 -30.46
C GLN A 847 10.61 28.02 -30.97
N ALA A 848 10.41 28.88 -31.96
CA ALA A 848 11.44 29.81 -32.45
C ALA A 848 11.67 31.01 -31.50
N ASN A 849 10.71 31.31 -30.61
CA ASN A 849 10.84 32.38 -29.63
C ASN A 849 11.59 31.90 -28.38
N SER A 850 12.63 32.61 -27.95
CA SER A 850 13.40 32.27 -26.75
C SER A 850 12.75 32.75 -25.44
N VAL A 851 11.71 33.60 -25.52
CA VAL A 851 11.03 34.18 -24.35
C VAL A 851 9.82 33.33 -23.96
N PHE A 852 9.75 32.94 -22.68
CA PHE A 852 8.62 32.21 -22.10
C PHE A 852 7.73 33.20 -21.32
N ASN A 853 6.80 33.86 -22.01
CA ASN A 853 5.85 34.79 -21.39
C ASN A 853 4.48 34.84 -22.08
N ASN A 854 4.24 34.01 -23.10
CA ASN A 854 2.98 34.01 -23.84
C ASN A 854 1.79 33.62 -22.94
N LEU A 855 2.03 32.68 -22.02
CA LEU A 855 1.11 32.34 -20.95
C LEU A 855 1.92 32.04 -19.69
N VAL A 856 1.60 32.69 -18.57
CA VAL A 856 2.27 32.50 -17.29
C VAL A 856 1.23 32.05 -16.27
N VAL A 857 1.50 30.91 -15.61
CA VAL A 857 0.58 30.26 -14.69
C VAL A 857 1.28 29.98 -13.37
N LYS A 858 0.66 30.40 -12.27
CA LYS A 858 1.02 29.96 -10.92
C LYS A 858 0.35 28.62 -10.63
N VAL A 859 1.13 27.66 -10.14
CA VAL A 859 0.65 26.34 -9.68
C VAL A 859 0.98 26.18 -8.21
N GLU A 860 -0.01 25.90 -7.37
CA GLU A 860 0.17 25.73 -5.93
C GLU A 860 -0.71 24.64 -5.33
N ASN A 861 -0.24 23.99 -4.27
CA ASN A 861 -1.06 23.05 -3.50
C ASN A 861 -2.16 23.82 -2.75
N THR A 862 -3.37 23.27 -2.72
CA THR A 862 -4.51 23.87 -2.01
C THR A 862 -5.28 22.84 -1.19
N SER A 863 -5.79 23.26 -0.03
CA SER A 863 -6.73 22.48 0.79
C SER A 863 -8.20 22.80 0.49
N GLN A 864 -8.45 23.72 -0.46
CA GLN A 864 -9.80 24.03 -0.92
C GLN A 864 -10.37 22.85 -1.72
N THR A 865 -11.66 22.57 -1.51
CA THR A 865 -12.38 21.61 -2.35
C THR A 865 -12.62 22.20 -3.74
N VAL A 866 -12.85 21.34 -4.74
CA VAL A 866 -13.17 21.80 -6.10
C VAL A 866 -14.47 22.62 -6.09
N PRO A 867 -14.55 23.73 -6.86
CA PRO A 867 -15.79 24.50 -6.93
C PRO A 867 -16.96 23.65 -7.43
N LEU A 868 -18.16 23.98 -6.97
CA LEU A 868 -19.38 23.29 -7.36
C LEU A 868 -19.59 23.40 -8.88
N GLY A 869 -20.08 22.34 -9.53
CA GLY A 869 -20.34 22.32 -10.98
C GLY A 869 -19.15 21.89 -11.84
N THR A 870 -17.94 21.82 -11.28
CA THR A 870 -16.72 21.64 -12.07
C THR A 870 -16.37 20.17 -12.39
N GLY A 871 -17.18 19.20 -11.94
CA GLY A 871 -16.83 17.77 -11.96
C GLY A 871 -16.56 17.19 -13.35
N LEU A 872 -17.26 17.67 -14.37
CA LEU A 872 -17.02 17.27 -15.77
C LEU A 872 -15.96 18.13 -16.45
N GLN A 873 -15.74 19.36 -15.98
CA GLN A 873 -14.92 20.32 -16.69
C GLN A 873 -13.51 19.79 -16.93
N GLY A 874 -13.00 20.04 -18.15
CA GLY A 874 -11.63 19.76 -18.59
C GLY A 874 -11.31 18.28 -18.85
N GLN A 875 -12.32 17.49 -19.15
CA GLN A 875 -12.16 16.24 -19.92
C GLN A 875 -12.79 16.46 -21.32
N GLN A 876 -12.83 15.45 -22.20
CA GLN A 876 -13.32 15.63 -23.58
C GLN A 876 -14.76 16.17 -23.67
N GLN A 877 -14.94 17.33 -24.31
CA GLN A 877 -16.17 18.08 -24.60
C GLN A 877 -17.00 18.47 -23.37
N ARG A 878 -16.41 19.21 -22.42
CA ARG A 878 -17.01 19.38 -21.07
C ARG A 878 -17.02 20.79 -20.52
N GLU A 879 -17.31 21.77 -21.36
CA GLU A 879 -17.79 23.11 -20.99
C GLU A 879 -19.19 23.01 -20.32
N LEU A 880 -19.32 22.16 -19.29
CA LEU A 880 -20.57 21.73 -18.66
C LEU A 880 -20.52 21.99 -17.17
N ILE A 881 -21.67 22.38 -16.61
CA ILE A 881 -21.88 22.47 -15.18
C ILE A 881 -22.50 21.15 -14.70
N ASP A 882 -21.75 20.36 -13.92
CA ASP A 882 -22.21 19.08 -13.36
C ASP A 882 -22.75 19.24 -11.93
N LEU A 883 -24.07 19.17 -11.79
CA LEU A 883 -24.77 19.23 -10.49
C LEU A 883 -25.47 17.91 -10.13
N ARG A 884 -25.12 16.79 -10.79
CA ARG A 884 -25.76 15.48 -10.54
C ARG A 884 -25.73 15.06 -9.08
N GLY A 885 -24.64 15.37 -8.38
CA GLY A 885 -24.49 15.05 -6.96
C GLY A 885 -25.27 15.95 -6.00
N ILE A 886 -25.97 17.00 -6.46
CA ILE A 886 -26.68 17.92 -5.56
C ILE A 886 -28.16 17.59 -5.49
N ARG A 887 -28.67 17.39 -4.27
CA ARG A 887 -30.12 17.31 -4.02
C ARG A 887 -30.67 18.70 -3.69
N GLY A 888 -31.66 19.16 -4.44
CA GLY A 888 -32.30 20.47 -4.23
C GLY A 888 -31.84 21.52 -5.23
N SER A 889 -31.93 22.80 -4.85
CA SER A 889 -31.59 23.93 -5.73
C SER A 889 -30.16 24.44 -5.48
N VAL A 890 -29.52 24.89 -6.54
CA VAL A 890 -28.21 25.55 -6.52
C VAL A 890 -28.41 26.99 -6.95
N LYS A 891 -27.97 27.93 -6.11
CA LYS A 891 -27.92 29.34 -6.46
C LYS A 891 -26.76 29.56 -7.44
N ALA A 892 -27.04 30.32 -8.49
CA ALA A 892 -26.08 30.71 -9.51
C ALA A 892 -26.04 32.25 -9.65
N ASP A 893 -24.86 32.81 -9.38
CA ASP A 893 -24.56 34.23 -9.59
C ASP A 893 -23.64 34.37 -10.81
N PHE A 894 -24.15 34.98 -11.87
CA PHE A 894 -23.47 35.11 -13.15
C PHE A 894 -22.80 36.49 -13.30
N THR A 895 -21.57 36.50 -13.80
CA THR A 895 -20.92 37.70 -14.35
C THR A 895 -20.79 37.54 -15.85
N VAL A 896 -21.30 38.51 -16.61
CA VAL A 896 -21.32 38.51 -18.07
C VAL A 896 -20.50 39.71 -18.56
N ASN A 897 -19.53 39.46 -19.44
CA ASN A 897 -18.78 40.50 -20.16
C ASN A 897 -19.01 40.32 -21.66
N ARG A 898 -19.02 41.41 -22.42
CA ARG A 898 -19.32 41.34 -23.86
C ARG A 898 -18.47 42.30 -24.67
N GLU A 899 -17.85 41.78 -25.73
CA GLU A 899 -17.14 42.56 -26.75
C GLU A 899 -17.54 42.01 -28.12
N ALA A 900 -18.67 42.46 -28.67
CA ALA A 900 -19.13 41.96 -29.97
C ALA A 900 -19.97 42.98 -30.74
N ALA A 901 -20.01 42.87 -32.07
CA ALA A 901 -20.94 43.66 -32.87
C ALA A 901 -22.40 43.19 -32.68
N PHE A 902 -22.62 41.89 -32.53
CA PHE A 902 -23.95 41.31 -32.40
C PHE A 902 -24.53 41.44 -30.98
N ASN A 903 -25.86 41.48 -30.91
CA ASN A 903 -26.57 41.45 -29.64
C ASN A 903 -26.79 40.00 -29.19
N ASN A 904 -25.89 39.49 -28.37
CA ASN A 904 -25.86 38.08 -28.01
C ASN A 904 -26.64 37.78 -26.71
N LEU A 905 -27.25 36.61 -26.68
CA LEU A 905 -27.92 36.01 -25.52
C LEU A 905 -27.23 34.68 -25.19
N VAL A 906 -26.77 34.53 -23.96
CA VAL A 906 -26.31 33.24 -23.42
C VAL A 906 -27.37 32.67 -22.48
N GLY A 907 -27.57 31.36 -22.55
CA GLY A 907 -28.39 30.62 -21.59
C GLY A 907 -27.82 29.24 -21.33
N PHE A 908 -28.53 28.46 -20.52
CA PHE A 908 -28.14 27.08 -20.21
C PHE A 908 -29.33 26.14 -20.41
N TYR A 909 -29.07 24.88 -20.79
CA TYR A 909 -30.07 23.84 -20.94
C TYR A 909 -29.62 22.53 -20.30
N LYS A 910 -30.61 21.73 -19.88
CA LYS A 910 -30.35 20.44 -19.26
C LYS A 910 -29.96 19.40 -20.30
N VAL A 911 -28.97 18.58 -19.96
CA VAL A 911 -28.61 17.37 -20.69
C VAL A 911 -28.64 16.16 -19.75
N ALA A 912 -29.00 15.01 -20.29
CA ALA A 912 -29.12 13.73 -19.59
C ALA A 912 -27.76 13.11 -19.30
N ASP A 913 -26.77 13.35 -20.17
CA ASP A 913 -25.42 12.80 -20.03
C ASP A 913 -24.32 13.80 -20.43
N ALA A 914 -23.07 13.41 -20.20
CA ALA A 914 -21.90 14.25 -20.51
C ALA A 914 -21.64 14.42 -22.02
N ASN A 915 -22.31 13.65 -22.88
CA ASN A 915 -22.19 13.73 -24.33
C ASN A 915 -23.25 14.66 -24.96
N GLY A 916 -24.05 15.33 -24.13
CA GLY A 916 -25.06 16.29 -24.58
C GLY A 916 -26.40 15.67 -24.95
N GLY A 917 -26.64 14.39 -24.66
CA GLY A 917 -27.94 13.78 -24.91
C GLY A 917 -29.04 14.52 -24.15
N ILE A 918 -30.21 14.72 -24.76
CA ILE A 918 -31.37 15.35 -24.12
C ILE A 918 -32.46 14.30 -23.91
N ASP A 919 -32.95 14.21 -22.68
CA ASP A 919 -34.10 13.42 -22.29
C ASP A 919 -35.37 14.27 -22.46
N ILE A 920 -36.18 13.93 -23.47
CA ILE A 920 -37.42 14.66 -23.78
C ILE A 920 -38.64 14.03 -23.11
N ASN A 921 -38.51 12.79 -22.62
CA ASN A 921 -39.61 12.00 -22.09
C ASN A 921 -39.59 11.88 -20.54
N GLY A 922 -38.47 12.21 -19.91
CA GLY A 922 -38.25 12.21 -18.47
C GLY A 922 -37.85 10.86 -17.86
N ASP A 923 -37.40 9.88 -18.66
CA ASP A 923 -36.98 8.55 -18.18
C ASP A 923 -35.51 8.48 -17.73
N GLY A 924 -34.79 9.59 -17.82
CA GLY A 924 -33.37 9.71 -17.46
C GLY A 924 -32.41 9.24 -18.54
N LYS A 925 -32.88 8.92 -19.75
CA LYS A 925 -32.05 8.51 -20.89
C LYS A 925 -32.11 9.55 -22.00
N ALA A 926 -31.00 9.65 -22.74
CA ALA A 926 -30.95 10.51 -23.91
C ALA A 926 -31.85 9.96 -25.03
N ASP A 927 -32.83 10.75 -25.46
CA ASP A 927 -33.70 10.47 -26.61
C ASP A 927 -33.15 11.09 -27.90
N ILE A 928 -32.49 12.25 -27.78
CA ILE A 928 -31.91 13.00 -28.89
C ILE A 928 -30.47 13.39 -28.57
N THR A 929 -29.56 13.15 -29.50
CA THR A 929 -28.12 13.42 -29.32
C THR A 929 -27.64 14.57 -30.21
N PRO A 930 -26.54 15.26 -29.87
CA PRO A 930 -25.96 16.28 -30.73
C PRO A 930 -25.78 15.82 -32.18
N GLY A 931 -26.17 16.66 -33.12
CA GLY A 931 -26.13 16.38 -34.57
C GLY A 931 -27.36 15.70 -35.15
N GLN A 932 -28.30 15.22 -34.33
CA GLN A 932 -29.60 14.77 -34.83
C GLN A 932 -30.53 15.96 -35.16
N ALA A 933 -31.40 15.77 -36.16
CA ALA A 933 -32.40 16.77 -36.51
C ALA A 933 -33.36 17.00 -35.33
N GLY A 934 -33.64 18.27 -35.00
CA GLY A 934 -34.47 18.62 -33.84
C GLY A 934 -33.69 18.92 -32.56
N TYR A 935 -32.37 18.72 -32.53
CA TYR A 935 -31.57 18.90 -31.31
C TYR A 935 -31.64 20.33 -30.77
N ALA A 936 -31.50 21.34 -31.63
CA ALA A 936 -31.56 22.75 -31.21
C ALA A 936 -32.92 23.10 -30.57
N GLN A 937 -34.02 22.57 -31.12
CA GLN A 937 -35.36 22.74 -30.58
C GLN A 937 -35.50 22.06 -29.22
N ALA A 938 -35.02 20.82 -29.10
CA ALA A 938 -35.01 20.09 -27.83
C ALA A 938 -34.19 20.82 -26.76
N ALA A 939 -33.02 21.35 -27.10
CA ALA A 939 -32.17 22.13 -26.20
C ALA A 939 -32.88 23.39 -25.70
N MET A 940 -33.55 24.14 -26.59
CA MET A 940 -34.30 25.34 -26.21
C MET A 940 -35.53 25.03 -25.34
N ASN A 941 -36.16 23.87 -25.52
CA ASN A 941 -37.23 23.38 -24.66
C ASN A 941 -36.72 22.94 -23.29
N ALA A 942 -35.50 22.38 -23.22
CA ALA A 942 -34.84 21.96 -21.99
C ALA A 942 -34.08 23.10 -21.26
N ARG A 943 -34.23 24.35 -21.72
CA ARG A 943 -33.51 25.50 -21.15
C ARG A 943 -33.91 25.83 -19.72
N VAL A 944 -33.02 26.50 -19.02
CA VAL A 944 -33.30 27.18 -17.76
C VAL A 944 -33.98 28.52 -18.05
N THR A 945 -35.30 28.59 -17.84
CA THR A 945 -36.13 29.70 -18.34
C THR A 945 -35.82 31.07 -17.74
N ASP A 946 -35.27 31.13 -16.53
CA ASP A 946 -34.94 32.37 -15.80
C ASP A 946 -33.48 32.82 -15.98
N VAL A 947 -32.68 32.07 -16.75
CA VAL A 947 -31.27 32.36 -17.05
C VAL A 947 -31.14 32.82 -18.52
N ASN A 948 -31.35 34.11 -18.72
CA ASN A 948 -31.19 34.81 -19.99
C ASN A 948 -30.12 35.90 -19.79
N LEU A 949 -28.90 35.64 -20.27
CA LEU A 949 -27.72 36.42 -19.97
C LEU A 949 -27.35 37.29 -21.17
N SER A 950 -27.50 38.61 -21.03
CA SER A 950 -27.18 39.58 -22.08
C SER A 950 -26.71 40.89 -21.47
N VAL A 951 -25.82 41.60 -22.15
CA VAL A 951 -25.35 42.94 -21.77
C VAL A 951 -25.03 43.77 -23.02
N ALA A 952 -25.02 45.10 -22.90
CA ALA A 952 -24.61 45.98 -23.99
C ALA A 952 -23.15 45.73 -24.41
N ASN A 953 -22.79 46.13 -25.64
CA ASN A 953 -21.40 46.00 -26.13
C ASN A 953 -20.43 46.73 -25.20
N GLN A 954 -19.26 46.14 -24.97
CA GLN A 954 -18.24 46.63 -24.02
C GLN A 954 -18.76 46.76 -22.58
N GLY A 955 -19.83 46.03 -22.24
CA GLY A 955 -20.49 46.09 -20.94
C GLY A 955 -20.20 44.88 -20.05
N THR A 956 -20.35 45.09 -18.74
CA THR A 956 -20.33 44.04 -17.71
C THR A 956 -21.66 44.04 -16.96
N ALA A 957 -22.24 42.86 -16.74
CA ALA A 957 -23.44 42.67 -15.93
C ALA A 957 -23.22 41.59 -14.86
N ASN A 958 -23.78 41.81 -13.67
CA ASN A 958 -23.89 40.80 -12.62
C ASN A 958 -25.36 40.42 -12.46
N ILE A 959 -25.67 39.15 -12.70
CA ILE A 959 -27.03 38.60 -12.68
C ILE A 959 -27.06 37.52 -11.60
N ASN A 960 -27.60 37.89 -10.45
CA ASN A 960 -27.53 37.08 -9.23
C ASN A 960 -28.84 36.35 -8.94
N ASP A 961 -28.79 35.45 -7.97
CA ASP A 961 -29.94 34.75 -7.36
C ASP A 961 -30.74 33.90 -8.36
N LYS A 962 -30.08 33.39 -9.40
CA LYS A 962 -30.66 32.40 -10.31
C LYS A 962 -30.64 31.02 -9.69
N LEU A 963 -31.57 30.16 -10.08
CA LEU A 963 -31.66 28.81 -9.52
C LEU A 963 -31.45 27.77 -10.61
N LEU A 964 -30.45 26.92 -10.41
CA LEU A 964 -30.26 25.68 -11.14
C LEU A 964 -30.80 24.54 -10.30
N ALA A 965 -31.56 23.63 -10.90
CA ALA A 965 -31.93 22.39 -10.20
C ALA A 965 -30.69 21.48 -10.10
N GLY A 966 -30.41 20.96 -8.90
CA GLY A 966 -29.48 19.86 -8.71
C GLY A 966 -29.99 18.57 -9.37
N GLY A 967 -29.13 17.56 -9.45
CA GLY A 967 -29.44 16.30 -10.12
C GLY A 967 -29.38 16.39 -11.65
N SER A 968 -28.78 17.43 -12.22
CA SER A 968 -28.73 17.67 -13.66
C SER A 968 -27.35 18.14 -14.12
N ILE A 969 -27.07 17.95 -15.41
CA ILE A 969 -25.94 18.57 -16.11
C ILE A 969 -26.49 19.74 -16.94
N TYR A 970 -25.78 20.86 -16.95
CA TYR A 970 -26.15 22.03 -17.74
C TYR A 970 -25.10 22.36 -18.78
N ALA A 971 -25.54 22.49 -20.03
CA ALA A 971 -24.74 22.95 -21.15
C ALA A 971 -25.09 24.42 -21.49
N PRO A 972 -24.11 25.30 -21.70
CA PRO A 972 -24.37 26.63 -22.23
C PRO A 972 -24.75 26.61 -23.71
N PHE A 973 -25.47 27.64 -24.14
CA PHE A 973 -25.74 27.96 -25.55
C PHE A 973 -25.63 29.47 -25.80
N LEU A 974 -25.40 29.85 -27.06
CA LEU A 974 -25.34 31.22 -27.55
C LEU A 974 -26.39 31.42 -28.66
N LEU A 975 -27.24 32.43 -28.52
CA LEU A 975 -28.04 33.00 -29.62
C LEU A 975 -27.45 34.34 -30.01
N THR A 976 -27.29 34.58 -31.30
CA THR A 976 -26.59 35.77 -31.79
C THR A 976 -27.53 36.80 -32.38
N ASP A 977 -27.08 38.04 -32.48
CA ASP A 977 -27.74 39.13 -33.22
C ASP A 977 -29.25 39.29 -32.93
N GLY A 978 -29.65 39.22 -31.66
CA GLY A 978 -31.03 39.43 -31.21
C GLY A 978 -32.03 38.34 -31.60
N ARG A 979 -31.57 37.16 -32.04
CA ARG A 979 -32.45 36.00 -32.26
C ARG A 979 -33.08 35.55 -30.95
N THR A 980 -34.33 35.10 -31.01
CA THR A 980 -35.09 34.68 -29.83
C THR A 980 -35.15 33.15 -29.72
N ILE A 981 -35.37 32.68 -28.50
CA ILE A 981 -35.56 31.25 -28.20
C ILE A 981 -36.74 30.68 -28.99
N GLU A 982 -37.82 31.45 -29.14
CA GLU A 982 -39.02 31.05 -29.89
C GLU A 982 -38.72 30.86 -31.38
N GLN A 983 -37.83 31.68 -31.95
CA GLN A 983 -37.41 31.52 -33.34
C GLN A 983 -36.66 30.20 -33.56
N VAL A 984 -35.82 29.79 -32.60
CA VAL A 984 -35.12 28.50 -32.66
C VAL A 984 -36.11 27.33 -32.49
N ILE A 985 -37.01 27.40 -31.51
CA ILE A 985 -38.06 26.38 -31.28
C ILE A 985 -38.95 26.23 -32.54
N ALA A 986 -39.32 27.32 -33.19
CA ALA A 986 -40.11 27.33 -34.42
C ALA A 986 -39.32 26.92 -35.68
N GLY A 987 -38.00 26.66 -35.57
CA GLY A 987 -37.14 26.32 -36.71
C GLY A 987 -36.92 27.47 -37.70
N GLN A 988 -37.09 28.72 -37.26
CA GLN A 988 -36.98 29.93 -38.08
C GLN A 988 -35.54 30.46 -38.17
N THR A 989 -34.63 29.96 -37.34
CA THR A 989 -33.21 30.29 -37.39
C THR A 989 -32.37 29.10 -36.96
N ASP A 990 -31.21 28.97 -37.56
CA ASP A 990 -30.15 28.03 -37.22
C ASP A 990 -29.01 28.70 -36.44
N ARG A 991 -29.08 30.01 -36.14
CA ARG A 991 -28.01 30.77 -35.48
C ARG A 991 -28.02 30.60 -33.95
N ALA A 992 -28.02 29.34 -33.52
CA ALA A 992 -27.86 28.91 -32.15
C ALA A 992 -26.62 28.02 -32.06
N TYR A 993 -25.68 28.38 -31.20
CA TYR A 993 -24.44 27.62 -31.00
C TYR A 993 -24.40 26.99 -29.61
N PHE A 994 -23.84 25.80 -29.55
CA PHE A 994 -23.81 24.90 -28.41
C PHE A 994 -22.36 24.43 -28.19
N VAL A 995 -22.09 23.93 -26.99
CA VAL A 995 -20.79 23.29 -26.64
C VAL A 995 -20.46 22.13 -27.57
N PHE A 996 -21.46 21.35 -27.96
CA PHE A 996 -21.25 20.17 -28.79
C PHE A 996 -21.15 20.59 -30.26
N GLY A 997 -19.95 20.58 -30.84
CA GLY A 997 -19.73 20.98 -32.24
C GLY A 997 -20.63 20.25 -33.24
N ALA A 998 -20.98 18.99 -32.99
CA ALA A 998 -21.93 18.23 -33.81
C ALA A 998 -23.34 18.86 -33.85
N ALA A 999 -23.77 19.54 -32.79
CA ALA A 999 -25.03 20.28 -32.73
C ALA A 999 -24.97 21.63 -33.47
N ASN A 1000 -23.78 22.17 -33.70
CA ASN A 1000 -23.63 23.46 -34.37
C ASN A 1000 -23.89 23.32 -35.89
N PRO A 1001 -24.56 24.29 -36.53
CA PRO A 1001 -24.88 24.22 -37.96
C PRO A 1001 -23.65 24.20 -38.86
N ASP A 1002 -22.59 24.89 -38.47
CA ASP A 1002 -21.30 24.98 -39.17
C ASP A 1002 -20.29 23.92 -38.73
N LYS A 1003 -20.62 23.11 -37.72
CA LYS A 1003 -19.72 22.11 -37.11
C LYS A 1003 -18.46 22.71 -36.48
N VAL A 1004 -18.49 24.01 -36.19
CA VAL A 1004 -17.41 24.71 -35.50
C VAL A 1004 -17.68 24.69 -33.99
N ASP A 1005 -16.62 24.76 -33.20
CA ASP A 1005 -16.71 24.91 -31.76
C ASP A 1005 -16.76 26.40 -31.41
N HIS A 1006 -17.83 26.80 -30.71
CA HIS A 1006 -18.11 28.19 -30.35
C HIS A 1006 -17.93 28.47 -28.86
N VAL A 1007 -17.51 27.49 -28.06
CA VAL A 1007 -17.40 27.65 -26.61
C VAL A 1007 -16.01 27.23 -26.14
N ARG A 1008 -15.44 28.02 -25.23
CA ARG A 1008 -14.14 27.72 -24.60
C ARG A 1008 -14.27 27.71 -23.09
N LEU A 1009 -13.61 26.75 -22.44
CA LEU A 1009 -13.48 26.70 -21.00
C LEU A 1009 -12.33 27.59 -20.53
N LEU A 1010 -12.63 28.78 -20.03
CA LEU A 1010 -11.61 29.75 -19.60
C LEU A 1010 -11.13 29.53 -18.17
N GLY A 1011 -11.85 28.75 -17.36
CA GLY A 1011 -11.56 28.44 -15.95
C GLY A 1011 -12.73 27.74 -15.28
N ASP A 1012 -12.71 27.61 -13.96
CA ASP A 1012 -13.83 26.99 -13.23
C ASP A 1012 -15.14 27.75 -13.49
N ASN A 1013 -16.10 27.07 -14.15
CA ASN A 1013 -17.43 27.59 -14.53
C ASN A 1013 -17.37 28.93 -15.29
N THR A 1014 -16.32 29.12 -16.10
CA THR A 1014 -16.11 30.33 -16.90
C THR A 1014 -16.02 29.95 -18.37
N PHE A 1015 -16.93 30.48 -19.18
CA PHE A 1015 -17.13 30.11 -20.58
C PHE A 1015 -16.95 31.34 -21.48
N GLY A 1016 -16.08 31.22 -22.48
CA GLY A 1016 -15.93 32.20 -23.57
C GLY A 1016 -16.70 31.73 -24.80
N PHE A 1017 -17.24 32.65 -25.57
CA PHE A 1017 -18.12 32.38 -26.70
C PHE A 1017 -17.69 33.13 -27.95
N GLU A 1018 -17.89 32.50 -29.11
CA GLU A 1018 -17.69 33.07 -30.45
C GLU A 1018 -19.05 33.17 -31.19
N ASP A 1019 -19.39 34.34 -31.74
CA ASP A 1019 -20.74 34.66 -32.23
C ASP A 1019 -20.93 34.57 -33.77
N LEU A 1020 -19.85 34.45 -34.53
CA LEU A 1020 -19.87 34.43 -35.99
C LEU A 1020 -19.88 33.02 -36.56
N PHE A 1021 -20.71 32.80 -37.58
CA PHE A 1021 -20.78 31.53 -38.31
C PHE A 1021 -19.43 31.19 -38.94
N GLY A 1022 -19.00 29.94 -38.80
CA GLY A 1022 -17.69 29.47 -39.24
C GLY A 1022 -16.55 29.80 -38.26
N GLY A 1023 -16.87 30.28 -37.06
CA GLY A 1023 -15.92 30.58 -35.98
C GLY A 1023 -15.26 31.95 -36.02
N GLY A 1024 -15.72 32.85 -36.90
CA GLY A 1024 -15.33 34.26 -36.87
C GLY A 1024 -13.84 34.53 -36.86
N ASP A 1025 -13.38 35.24 -35.83
CA ASP A 1025 -11.96 35.52 -35.59
C ASP A 1025 -11.33 34.59 -34.54
N PHE A 1026 -12.12 33.66 -33.99
CA PHE A 1026 -11.71 32.60 -33.07
C PHE A 1026 -11.05 33.14 -31.79
N ASP A 1027 -11.45 34.33 -31.34
CA ASP A 1027 -10.90 34.94 -30.13
C ASP A 1027 -11.75 34.67 -28.87
N PHE A 1028 -12.98 34.17 -29.05
CA PHE A 1028 -13.92 33.72 -28.01
C PHE A 1028 -14.19 34.75 -26.90
N ASN A 1029 -14.02 36.05 -27.20
CA ASN A 1029 -14.30 37.13 -26.26
C ASN A 1029 -15.65 37.82 -26.49
N ASP A 1030 -16.40 37.42 -27.52
CA ASP A 1030 -17.68 38.03 -27.89
C ASP A 1030 -18.64 38.07 -26.70
N VAL A 1031 -18.71 36.97 -25.95
CA VAL A 1031 -19.34 36.91 -24.63
C VAL A 1031 -18.46 36.07 -23.72
N ILE A 1032 -18.30 36.51 -22.47
CA ILE A 1032 -17.71 35.70 -21.40
C ILE A 1032 -18.70 35.61 -20.25
N VAL A 1033 -19.04 34.39 -19.84
CA VAL A 1033 -19.93 34.10 -18.71
C VAL A 1033 -19.19 33.34 -17.63
N LYS A 1034 -19.15 33.89 -16.42
CA LYS A 1034 -18.69 33.20 -15.21
C LYS A 1034 -19.86 32.90 -14.29
N ALA A 1035 -20.00 31.65 -13.85
CA ALA A 1035 -21.03 31.24 -12.90
C ALA A 1035 -20.42 30.90 -11.53
N ASN A 1036 -20.79 31.65 -10.49
CA ASN A 1036 -20.46 31.33 -9.11
C ASN A 1036 -21.63 30.55 -8.50
N LEU A 1037 -21.38 29.30 -8.11
CA LEU A 1037 -22.41 28.38 -7.66
C LEU A 1037 -22.32 28.14 -6.16
N SER A 1038 -23.46 28.15 -5.48
CA SER A 1038 -23.58 27.82 -4.06
C SER A 1038 -24.86 27.03 -3.78
N ILE A 1039 -24.79 26.15 -2.79
CA ILE A 1039 -25.93 25.33 -2.39
C ILE A 1039 -26.86 26.19 -1.53
N VAL A 1040 -28.17 26.08 -1.77
CA VAL A 1040 -29.23 26.83 -1.08
C VAL A 1040 -29.75 26.07 0.14
#